data_AF-A0A812XE90-F1
#
_entry.id   AF-A0A812XE90-F1
#
_cell.length_a   1.000
_cell.length_b   1.000
_cell.length_c   1.000
_cell.angle_alpha   90.00
_cell.angle_beta   90.00
_cell.angle_gamma   90.00
#
_symmetry.space_group_name_H-M   'P 1'
#
loop_
_entity.id
_entity.type
_entity.pdbx_description
1 polymer ?
#
loop_
_entity_poly.entity_id
_entity_poly.type
_entity_poly.pdbx_seq_one_letter_code
_entity_poly.pdbx_strand_id
1 'polypeptide(L)'
;MGAGASAQDLASVDDETLIGIIASDPDRIERLLRTARQTETQETSKPEVLGEVPAESSEPDAVWDNLGPGIQCRSWNVPHSDWSVRQFRYQVQGDPYDSLGKSPFEHSNSYSMHRAFHPLQLDGRTAVVWQSRNDWRPQLSVFGSDFSSYEQIALPSADEATLAGAAHDGKEPGALFLLMVQWGDGRPEENRSLTVIKAAMDGSELKRQVVDGGKDGLDMVCFGHYDGLADQPPPYGAQLSVAYAGGLLGVHLGRFMHKSEDGLNHQAGIWLTLSADTLQVQQPPTRTTSHSLDSVVTTSMDRHGYPEFLCCDLGDAYPRGLHLHRFVNRAFSGGNQSLVVYSYKCRHGEVPKNDAGMEFDTYESLNKENAPTYYKWSNDNACYTELGGVAALGSSVLVAFAGEGSRSLDCLSSEAFASAPSERHRITPRNLGVVSVRKNWEGPKDDVWSSKSAYSHKGGFYAFRGEWQEQAVQNICWLTDLKGDANVSRLKACAMGGQVLLLWELWGRSYVTTCAQCVDEKGEAVGEQINLGTRIRLSRRSDPVATALGDLIVAQRQESEEGPQLQITVLSTGLASKATEEGDEEVTPEELSAGGKRKFKFSRMTLRLKAVLEYCREANAGKNTWQSGTLGEVTWEEACQHAFAHENFVDVIFDPDGFTKEAPMLKVRLPVYLKGDTMLGP
;
A
#
# COMPACT_ATOMS: atom_id res chain seq x y z
N MET A 1 41.54 -12.57 -33.62
CA MET A 1 40.17 -13.12 -33.51
C MET A 1 39.19 -12.11 -34.08
N GLY A 2 38.24 -12.53 -34.94
CA GLY A 2 37.21 -11.66 -35.50
C GLY A 2 36.21 -11.14 -34.46
N ALA A 3 35.25 -10.31 -34.87
CA ALA A 3 34.30 -9.60 -34.02
C ALA A 3 33.26 -10.47 -33.27
N GLY A 4 33.40 -11.80 -33.25
CA GLY A 4 32.43 -12.75 -32.70
C GLY A 4 32.98 -13.75 -31.68
N ALA A 5 34.11 -13.47 -31.03
CA ALA A 5 34.67 -14.37 -30.00
C ALA A 5 33.85 -14.33 -28.70
N SER A 6 33.51 -15.50 -28.18
CA SER A 6 32.77 -15.72 -26.93
C SER A 6 33.68 -15.65 -25.69
N ALA A 7 33.08 -15.56 -24.50
CA ALA A 7 33.82 -15.62 -23.23
C ALA A 7 34.54 -16.97 -23.02
N GLN A 8 34.04 -18.06 -23.60
CA GLN A 8 34.71 -19.37 -23.59
C GLN A 8 35.95 -19.40 -24.49
N ASP A 9 35.95 -18.65 -25.60
CA ASP A 9 37.11 -18.57 -26.48
C ASP A 9 38.31 -17.91 -25.78
N LEU A 10 38.05 -16.95 -24.87
CA LEU A 10 39.09 -16.28 -24.06
C LEU A 10 39.76 -17.19 -23.03
N ALA A 11 39.06 -18.22 -22.52
CA ALA A 11 39.62 -19.15 -21.54
C ALA A 11 40.69 -20.08 -22.14
N SER A 12 40.80 -20.12 -23.47
CA SER A 12 41.77 -20.93 -24.22
C SER A 12 42.99 -20.16 -24.72
N VAL A 13 43.07 -18.85 -24.44
CA VAL A 13 44.11 -17.96 -24.93
C VAL A 13 45.27 -17.90 -23.93
N ASP A 14 46.51 -17.92 -24.42
CA ASP A 14 47.70 -17.79 -23.57
C ASP A 14 47.84 -16.38 -22.96
N ASP A 15 48.55 -16.31 -21.84
CA ASP A 15 48.70 -15.09 -21.04
C ASP A 15 49.34 -13.92 -21.83
N GLU A 16 50.25 -14.19 -22.77
CA GLU A 16 50.88 -13.14 -23.58
C GLU A 16 49.89 -12.52 -24.58
N THR A 17 49.06 -13.35 -25.21
CA THR A 17 48.00 -12.89 -26.11
C THR A 17 46.90 -12.16 -25.35
N LEU A 18 46.57 -12.61 -24.13
CA LEU A 18 45.62 -11.93 -23.26
C LEU A 18 46.13 -10.53 -22.86
N ILE A 19 47.41 -10.41 -22.49
CA ILE A 19 48.07 -9.13 -22.17
C ILE A 19 48.06 -8.20 -23.40
N GLY A 20 48.30 -8.73 -24.60
CA GLY A 20 48.21 -7.96 -25.85
C GLY A 20 46.80 -7.43 -26.13
N ILE A 21 45.76 -8.22 -25.87
CA ILE A 21 44.36 -7.81 -26.01
C ILE A 21 44.02 -6.71 -24.99
N ILE A 22 44.44 -6.87 -23.72
CA ILE A 22 44.26 -5.89 -22.64
C ILE A 22 44.89 -4.53 -23.01
N ALA A 23 46.09 -4.56 -23.59
CA ALA A 23 46.82 -3.34 -23.96
C ALA A 23 46.23 -2.60 -25.18
N SER A 24 45.48 -3.30 -26.03
CA SER A 24 44.98 -2.77 -27.31
C SER A 24 43.53 -2.24 -27.27
N ASP A 25 42.68 -2.75 -26.38
CA ASP A 25 41.27 -2.34 -26.26
C ASP A 25 40.70 -2.63 -24.85
N PRO A 26 40.94 -1.75 -23.86
CA PRO A 26 40.46 -1.92 -22.49
C PRO A 26 38.92 -2.02 -22.39
N ASP A 27 38.20 -1.29 -23.23
CA ASP A 27 36.73 -1.21 -23.23
C ASP A 27 36.08 -2.51 -23.72
N ARG A 28 36.78 -3.29 -24.55
CA ARG A 28 36.32 -4.62 -24.97
C ARG A 28 36.34 -5.63 -23.82
N ILE A 29 37.32 -5.53 -22.91
CA ILE A 29 37.39 -6.41 -21.74
C ILE A 29 36.35 -6.04 -20.70
N GLU A 30 36.07 -4.75 -20.49
CA GLU A 30 34.98 -4.34 -19.60
C GLU A 30 33.63 -4.88 -20.10
N ARG A 31 33.39 -4.86 -21.42
CA ARG A 31 32.19 -5.46 -22.04
C ARG A 31 32.12 -6.97 -21.82
N LEU A 32 33.22 -7.69 -22.05
CA LEU A 32 33.25 -9.16 -21.88
C LEU A 32 33.11 -9.58 -20.41
N LEU A 33 33.71 -8.83 -19.48
CA LEU A 33 33.54 -9.05 -18.04
C LEU A 33 32.12 -8.74 -17.56
N ARG A 34 31.45 -7.73 -18.12
CA ARG A 34 30.02 -7.49 -17.86
C ARG A 34 29.17 -8.66 -18.35
N THR A 35 29.43 -9.17 -19.55
CA THR A 35 28.70 -10.33 -20.09
C THR A 35 28.95 -11.59 -19.25
N ALA A 36 30.20 -11.88 -18.88
CA ALA A 36 30.55 -13.04 -18.06
C ALA A 36 29.92 -12.97 -16.66
N ARG A 37 29.95 -11.80 -16.00
CA ARG A 37 29.27 -11.59 -14.72
C ARG A 37 27.76 -11.76 -14.83
N GLN A 38 27.15 -11.37 -15.96
CA GLN A 38 25.72 -11.59 -16.21
C GLN A 38 25.39 -13.08 -16.34
N THR A 39 26.26 -13.89 -16.94
CA THR A 39 26.08 -15.35 -17.07
C THR A 39 26.27 -16.07 -15.72
N GLU A 40 27.29 -15.69 -14.94
CA GLU A 40 27.58 -16.29 -13.63
C GLU A 40 26.47 -15.98 -12.59
N THR A 41 25.90 -14.78 -12.65
CA THR A 41 24.74 -14.41 -11.81
C THR A 41 23.48 -15.17 -12.22
N GLN A 42 23.34 -15.56 -13.50
CA GLN A 42 22.23 -16.41 -13.98
C GLN A 42 22.33 -17.86 -13.50
N GLU A 43 23.54 -18.42 -13.37
CA GLU A 43 23.73 -19.82 -12.96
C GLU A 43 23.70 -20.03 -11.44
N THR A 44 24.20 -19.06 -10.66
CA THR A 44 24.31 -19.19 -9.19
C THR A 44 23.08 -18.71 -8.42
N SER A 45 22.11 -18.08 -9.10
CA SER A 45 20.89 -17.55 -8.49
C SER A 45 19.60 -18.10 -9.11
N LYS A 46 19.62 -19.32 -9.66
CA LYS A 46 18.36 -20.04 -9.93
C LYS A 46 17.61 -20.16 -8.60
N PRO A 47 16.51 -19.41 -8.35
CA PRO A 47 15.52 -19.92 -7.42
C PRO A 47 15.12 -21.29 -7.96
N GLU A 48 14.78 -22.23 -7.08
CA GLU A 48 14.04 -23.41 -7.52
C GLU A 48 12.95 -22.91 -8.46
N VAL A 49 13.02 -23.36 -9.72
CA VAL A 49 11.92 -23.22 -10.67
C VAL A 49 10.70 -23.65 -9.89
N LEU A 50 9.71 -22.75 -9.76
CA LEU A 50 8.39 -23.01 -9.20
C LEU A 50 8.09 -24.49 -9.44
N GLY A 51 8.19 -25.31 -8.38
CA GLY A 51 7.68 -26.67 -8.44
C GLY A 51 6.27 -26.52 -8.96
N GLU A 52 5.91 -27.31 -9.97
CA GLU A 52 4.57 -27.34 -10.54
C GLU A 52 3.58 -27.12 -9.40
N VAL A 53 2.85 -25.99 -9.42
CA VAL A 53 1.86 -25.69 -8.39
C VAL A 53 1.00 -26.95 -8.30
N PRO A 54 1.00 -27.67 -7.16
CA PRO A 54 0.33 -28.95 -7.11
C PRO A 54 -1.11 -28.75 -7.58
N ALA A 55 -1.47 -29.43 -8.67
CA ALA A 55 -2.78 -29.28 -9.31
C ALA A 55 -3.92 -29.76 -8.39
N GLU A 56 -3.58 -30.42 -7.28
CA GLU A 56 -4.52 -30.84 -6.26
C GLU A 56 -4.61 -29.76 -5.18
N SER A 57 -5.58 -28.85 -5.33
CA SER A 57 -6.09 -28.15 -4.16
C SER A 57 -6.71 -29.22 -3.25
N SER A 58 -6.05 -29.56 -2.15
CA SER A 58 -6.67 -30.30 -1.05
C SER A 58 -7.64 -29.38 -0.28
N GLU A 59 -8.33 -28.48 -0.99
CA GLU A 59 -9.45 -27.72 -0.44
C GLU A 59 -10.54 -28.76 -0.19
N PRO A 60 -10.86 -29.11 1.07
CA PRO A 60 -12.03 -29.93 1.30
C PRO A 60 -13.24 -29.22 0.68
N ASP A 61 -14.24 -29.99 0.24
CA ASP A 61 -15.58 -29.48 0.05
C ASP A 61 -16.13 -29.05 1.42
N ALA A 62 -15.61 -27.94 1.93
CA ALA A 62 -15.99 -27.37 3.19
C ALA A 62 -17.43 -26.90 3.02
N VAL A 63 -18.33 -27.70 3.56
CA VAL A 63 -19.75 -27.41 3.67
C VAL A 63 -19.89 -26.11 4.46
N TRP A 64 -20.83 -25.26 4.04
CA TRP A 64 -21.17 -24.06 4.78
C TRP A 64 -21.99 -24.45 6.01
N ASP A 65 -21.41 -24.27 7.19
CA ASP A 65 -22.07 -24.43 8.47
C ASP A 65 -22.99 -23.23 8.72
N ASN A 66 -24.24 -23.51 9.10
CA ASN A 66 -25.20 -22.48 9.49
C ASN A 66 -24.95 -22.08 10.95
N LEU A 67 -24.49 -20.85 11.17
CA LEU A 67 -24.24 -20.31 12.52
C LEU A 67 -25.46 -19.60 13.11
N GLY A 68 -26.44 -19.28 12.28
CA GLY A 68 -27.64 -18.55 12.66
C GLY A 68 -28.36 -17.95 11.45
N PRO A 69 -29.52 -17.29 11.66
CA PRO A 69 -30.29 -16.70 10.58
C PRO A 69 -29.45 -15.76 9.70
N GLY A 70 -29.25 -16.14 8.43
CA GLY A 70 -28.49 -15.34 7.46
C GLY A 70 -26.98 -15.34 7.68
N ILE A 71 -26.43 -16.25 8.49
CA ILE A 71 -24.99 -16.35 8.75
C ILE A 71 -24.50 -17.76 8.47
N GLN A 72 -23.56 -17.88 7.53
CA GLN A 72 -22.89 -19.14 7.24
C GLN A 72 -21.39 -18.99 7.42
N CYS A 73 -20.73 -20.06 7.85
CA CYS A 73 -19.28 -20.13 7.98
C CYS A 73 -18.75 -21.38 7.30
N ARG A 74 -17.52 -21.30 6.80
CA ARG A 74 -16.70 -22.47 6.52
C ARG A 74 -15.27 -22.18 6.94
N SER A 75 -14.55 -23.22 7.32
CA SER A 75 -13.15 -23.09 7.72
C SER A 75 -12.32 -24.26 7.19
N TRP A 76 -11.04 -24.00 6.99
CA TRP A 76 -10.07 -25.02 6.65
C TRP A 76 -8.67 -24.58 7.06
N ASN A 77 -7.79 -25.55 7.30
CA ASN A 77 -6.36 -25.31 7.47
C ASN A 77 -5.69 -25.30 6.10
N VAL A 78 -4.76 -24.38 5.90
CA VAL A 78 -3.98 -24.30 4.66
C VAL A 78 -2.88 -25.36 4.72
N PRO A 79 -2.82 -26.28 3.74
CA PRO A 79 -1.85 -27.38 3.74
C PRO A 79 -0.41 -26.89 3.91
N HIS A 80 0.39 -27.66 4.65
CA HIS A 80 1.83 -27.40 4.86
C HIS A 80 2.14 -26.03 5.49
N SER A 81 1.20 -25.45 6.23
CA SER A 81 1.40 -24.18 6.93
C SER A 81 0.62 -24.15 8.25
N ASP A 82 0.97 -23.21 9.12
CA ASP A 82 0.23 -22.93 10.36
C ASP A 82 -0.98 -22.00 10.10
N TRP A 83 -1.35 -21.81 8.84
CA TRP A 83 -2.39 -20.88 8.46
C TRP A 83 -3.75 -21.55 8.47
N SER A 84 -4.75 -20.81 8.90
CA SER A 84 -6.15 -21.22 8.78
C SER A 84 -6.98 -20.12 8.14
N VAL A 85 -8.00 -20.55 7.43
CA VAL A 85 -8.95 -19.67 6.75
C VAL A 85 -10.32 -19.90 7.36
N ARG A 86 -11.01 -18.80 7.66
CA ARG A 86 -12.45 -18.80 7.95
C ARG A 86 -13.13 -17.87 6.96
N GLN A 87 -14.19 -18.33 6.34
CA GLN A 87 -15.03 -17.51 5.47
C GLN A 87 -16.43 -17.45 6.03
N PHE A 88 -16.97 -16.26 6.10
CA PHE A 88 -18.31 -15.97 6.58
C PHE A 88 -19.13 -15.35 5.47
N ARG A 89 -20.41 -15.72 5.40
CA ARG A 89 -21.43 -15.10 4.55
C ARG A 89 -22.49 -14.48 5.43
N TYR A 90 -22.84 -13.25 5.12
CA TYR A 90 -23.89 -12.51 5.80
C TYR A 90 -24.96 -12.11 4.79
N GLN A 91 -26.20 -12.52 5.07
CA GLN A 91 -27.37 -12.03 4.37
C GLN A 91 -27.68 -10.61 4.85
N VAL A 92 -27.30 -9.61 4.06
CA VAL A 92 -27.43 -8.19 4.40
C VAL A 92 -28.64 -7.55 3.71
N GLN A 93 -29.11 -6.41 4.24
CA GLN A 93 -30.07 -5.56 3.56
C GLN A 93 -29.36 -4.68 2.51
N GLY A 94 -29.86 -4.68 1.28
CA GLY A 94 -29.28 -3.92 0.16
C GLY A 94 -28.59 -4.83 -0.86
N ASP A 95 -27.90 -4.23 -1.82
CA ASP A 95 -27.08 -4.95 -2.82
C ASP A 95 -25.63 -4.50 -2.66
N PRO A 96 -24.81 -5.17 -1.82
CA PRO A 96 -23.38 -4.94 -1.83
C PRO A 96 -22.87 -5.24 -3.24
N TYR A 97 -22.03 -4.38 -3.80
CA TYR A 97 -21.52 -4.52 -5.16
C TYR A 97 -19.99 -4.47 -5.18
N ASP A 98 -19.35 -5.20 -6.09
CA ASP A 98 -17.90 -5.13 -6.32
C ASP A 98 -17.60 -5.52 -7.77
N SER A 99 -16.43 -5.10 -8.26
CA SER A 99 -15.99 -5.22 -9.64
C SER A 99 -15.13 -6.49 -9.90
N LEU A 100 -15.58 -7.64 -9.41
CA LEU A 100 -14.84 -8.91 -9.44
C LEU A 100 -14.60 -9.53 -10.84
N GLY A 101 -15.18 -8.96 -11.91
CA GLY A 101 -15.30 -9.62 -13.21
C GLY A 101 -14.16 -9.43 -14.22
N LYS A 102 -13.25 -8.47 -14.03
CA LYS A 102 -12.28 -8.12 -15.08
C LYS A 102 -10.97 -8.88 -14.97
N SER A 103 -10.50 -9.39 -16.11
CA SER A 103 -9.26 -10.16 -16.25
C SER A 103 -8.03 -9.22 -16.23
N PRO A 104 -6.86 -9.65 -15.69
CA PRO A 104 -5.62 -8.87 -15.78
C PRO A 104 -5.19 -8.55 -17.22
N PHE A 105 -5.76 -9.24 -18.22
CA PHE A 105 -5.54 -9.01 -19.66
C PHE A 105 -6.36 -7.86 -20.25
N GLU A 106 -7.32 -7.32 -19.51
CA GLU A 106 -8.09 -6.16 -19.93
C GLU A 106 -7.38 -4.88 -19.51
N HIS A 107 -7.20 -3.95 -20.44
CA HIS A 107 -6.52 -2.68 -20.18
C HIS A 107 -7.17 -1.86 -19.04
N SER A 108 -8.50 -1.84 -18.95
CA SER A 108 -9.22 -1.19 -17.85
C SER A 108 -8.93 -1.83 -16.49
N ASN A 109 -8.41 -3.06 -16.47
CA ASN A 109 -8.00 -3.78 -15.28
C ASN A 109 -6.59 -3.37 -14.77
N SER A 110 -5.91 -2.44 -15.42
CA SER A 110 -4.72 -1.78 -14.88
C SER A 110 -5.00 -0.47 -14.12
N TYR A 111 -6.17 0.16 -14.33
CA TYR A 111 -6.56 1.42 -13.66
C TYR A 111 -7.57 1.19 -12.55
N SER A 112 -7.44 1.85 -11.42
CA SER A 112 -8.35 1.63 -10.31
C SER A 112 -9.81 2.02 -10.58
N MET A 113 -10.67 1.28 -9.91
CA MET A 113 -12.09 1.58 -9.72
C MET A 113 -12.31 1.99 -8.26
N HIS A 114 -13.47 2.57 -7.96
CA HIS A 114 -13.84 2.93 -6.59
C HIS A 114 -13.76 1.73 -5.64
N ARG A 115 -13.29 1.97 -4.41
CA ARG A 115 -13.31 0.96 -3.35
C ARG A 115 -14.76 0.67 -2.96
N ALA A 116 -15.16 -0.60 -3.01
CA ALA A 116 -16.53 -0.96 -2.67
C ALA A 116 -16.74 -1.28 -1.19
N PHE A 117 -15.69 -1.74 -0.53
CA PHE A 117 -15.68 -2.08 0.89
C PHE A 117 -14.52 -1.38 1.58
N HIS A 118 -14.79 -0.83 2.75
CA HIS A 118 -13.82 -0.20 3.63
C HIS A 118 -13.82 -0.93 4.97
N PRO A 119 -12.99 -1.98 5.12
CA PRO A 119 -12.82 -2.65 6.40
C PRO A 119 -12.20 -1.71 7.44
N LEU A 120 -12.70 -1.78 8.66
CA LEU A 120 -12.29 -0.97 9.79
C LEU A 120 -11.98 -1.88 10.97
N GLN A 121 -10.88 -1.60 11.66
CA GLN A 121 -10.59 -2.21 12.94
C GLN A 121 -11.16 -1.32 14.05
N LEU A 122 -12.04 -1.90 14.87
CA LEU A 122 -12.57 -1.32 16.09
C LEU A 122 -11.87 -1.96 17.30
N ASP A 123 -12.15 -1.50 18.52
CA ASP A 123 -11.60 -2.16 19.71
C ASP A 123 -12.21 -3.56 19.87
N GLY A 124 -11.38 -4.59 19.64
CA GLY A 124 -11.79 -6.00 19.73
C GLY A 124 -12.83 -6.47 18.69
N ARG A 125 -13.28 -5.61 17.79
CA ARG A 125 -14.28 -5.93 16.74
C ARG A 125 -13.80 -5.48 15.37
N THR A 126 -14.44 -6.00 14.34
CA THR A 126 -14.25 -5.55 12.97
C THR A 126 -15.55 -4.98 12.44
N ALA A 127 -15.46 -3.95 11.61
CA ALA A 127 -16.58 -3.47 10.84
C ALA A 127 -16.21 -3.30 9.37
N VAL A 128 -17.20 -3.21 8.51
CA VAL A 128 -17.04 -2.87 7.09
C VAL A 128 -18.06 -1.80 6.74
N VAL A 129 -17.57 -0.70 6.17
CA VAL A 129 -18.42 0.30 5.53
C VAL A 129 -18.53 0.00 4.04
N TRP A 130 -19.74 0.04 3.51
CA TRP A 130 -20.03 -0.22 2.10
C TRP A 130 -21.25 0.57 1.65
N GLN A 131 -21.53 0.62 0.35
CA GLN A 131 -22.70 1.33 -0.19
C GLN A 131 -23.59 0.36 -0.95
N SER A 132 -24.90 0.38 -0.68
CA SER A 132 -25.88 -0.44 -1.39
C SER A 132 -26.13 0.13 -2.79
N ARG A 133 -26.10 -0.73 -3.82
CA ARG A 133 -26.35 -0.32 -5.22
C ARG A 133 -27.81 0.06 -5.50
N ASN A 134 -28.75 -0.47 -4.70
CA ASN A 134 -30.18 -0.28 -4.93
C ASN A 134 -30.65 1.13 -4.61
N ASP A 135 -30.10 1.72 -3.55
CA ASP A 135 -30.54 2.99 -2.98
C ASP A 135 -29.40 3.96 -2.68
N TRP A 136 -28.16 3.57 -3.00
CA TRP A 136 -26.94 4.38 -2.82
C TRP A 136 -26.70 4.82 -1.38
N ARG A 137 -27.27 4.09 -0.41
CA ARG A 137 -27.08 4.39 1.01
C ARG A 137 -25.85 3.67 1.56
N PRO A 138 -24.92 4.39 2.21
CA PRO A 138 -23.86 3.76 2.96
C PRO A 138 -24.43 2.93 4.12
N GLN A 139 -23.75 1.82 4.41
CA GLN A 139 -24.10 0.82 5.40
C GLN A 139 -22.85 0.52 6.21
N LEU A 140 -23.02 0.34 7.52
CA LEU A 140 -22.01 -0.19 8.42
C LEU A 140 -22.43 -1.59 8.83
N SER A 141 -21.58 -2.59 8.58
CA SER A 141 -21.73 -3.93 9.12
C SER A 141 -20.70 -4.13 10.23
N VAL A 142 -21.14 -4.29 11.48
CA VAL A 142 -20.29 -4.52 12.65
C VAL A 142 -20.37 -5.99 13.04
N PHE A 143 -19.23 -6.66 13.15
CA PHE A 143 -19.16 -8.08 13.45
C PHE A 143 -18.81 -8.33 14.91
N GLY A 144 -19.40 -9.38 15.49
CA GLY A 144 -18.90 -9.95 16.75
C GLY A 144 -17.44 -10.40 16.60
N SER A 145 -16.70 -10.50 17.70
CA SER A 145 -15.28 -10.87 17.69
C SER A 145 -15.01 -12.26 17.10
N ASP A 146 -16.00 -13.15 17.15
CA ASP A 146 -15.97 -14.49 16.58
C ASP A 146 -16.64 -14.60 15.20
N PHE A 147 -17.16 -13.48 14.68
CA PHE A 147 -17.90 -13.38 13.41
C PHE A 147 -19.22 -14.17 13.35
N SER A 148 -19.69 -14.73 14.48
CA SER A 148 -20.94 -15.52 14.54
C SER A 148 -22.20 -14.66 14.63
N SER A 149 -22.03 -13.34 14.79
CA SER A 149 -23.10 -12.35 14.83
C SER A 149 -22.68 -11.09 14.09
N TYR A 150 -23.65 -10.34 13.60
CA TYR A 150 -23.40 -9.03 13.00
C TYR A 150 -24.59 -8.09 13.23
N GLU A 151 -24.31 -6.80 13.21
CA GLU A 151 -25.30 -5.72 13.19
C GLU A 151 -25.12 -4.91 11.91
N GLN A 152 -26.22 -4.52 11.28
CA GLN A 152 -26.21 -3.62 10.13
C GLN A 152 -26.88 -2.30 10.49
N ILE A 153 -26.15 -1.22 10.23
CA ILE A 153 -26.54 0.14 10.60
C ILE A 153 -26.53 1.00 9.34
N ALA A 154 -27.66 1.62 9.04
CA ALA A 154 -27.74 2.59 7.95
C ALA A 154 -26.98 3.86 8.34
N LEU A 155 -26.15 4.36 7.42
CA LEU A 155 -25.33 5.53 7.64
C LEU A 155 -25.89 6.75 6.88
N PRO A 156 -25.55 7.99 7.30
CA PRO A 156 -25.91 9.18 6.55
C PRO A 156 -25.25 9.17 5.16
N SER A 157 -26.01 9.63 4.17
CA SER A 157 -25.56 9.72 2.78
C SER A 157 -25.45 11.16 2.29
N ALA A 158 -25.07 11.34 1.04
CA ALA A 158 -25.20 12.59 0.29
C ALA A 158 -25.92 12.28 -1.04
N ASP A 159 -26.66 13.26 -1.55
CA ASP A 159 -27.44 13.10 -2.78
C ASP A 159 -26.51 12.91 -3.98
N GLU A 160 -26.88 11.99 -4.88
CA GLU A 160 -26.14 11.70 -6.12
C GLU A 160 -24.65 11.46 -5.88
N ALA A 161 -24.31 10.77 -4.79
CA ALA A 161 -22.95 10.60 -4.35
C ALA A 161 -22.56 9.15 -4.11
N THR A 162 -21.28 8.91 -4.35
CA THR A 162 -20.58 7.64 -4.11
C THR A 162 -19.88 7.68 -2.77
N LEU A 163 -19.99 6.60 -2.00
CA LEU A 163 -19.03 6.35 -0.94
C LEU A 163 -17.65 6.09 -1.55
N ALA A 164 -16.76 7.08 -1.45
CA ALA A 164 -15.42 7.03 -2.03
C ALA A 164 -14.35 6.60 -1.02
N GLY A 165 -14.60 6.84 0.27
CA GLY A 165 -13.70 6.51 1.37
C GLY A 165 -14.42 6.44 2.70
N ALA A 166 -13.91 5.60 3.61
CA ALA A 166 -14.32 5.60 5.01
C ALA A 166 -13.11 5.43 5.93
N ALA A 167 -13.15 6.07 7.10
CA ALA A 167 -12.14 5.95 8.14
C ALA A 167 -12.80 5.98 9.54
N HIS A 168 -12.08 5.50 10.56
CA HIS A 168 -12.48 5.52 11.97
C HIS A 168 -11.42 6.24 12.81
N ASP A 169 -11.83 6.97 13.86
CA ASP A 169 -10.88 7.69 14.73
C ASP A 169 -10.14 6.80 15.75
N GLY A 170 -10.43 5.51 15.78
CA GLY A 170 -9.75 4.54 16.65
C GLY A 170 -10.13 4.67 18.14
N LYS A 171 -11.20 5.39 18.48
CA LYS A 171 -11.69 5.56 19.85
C LYS A 171 -12.92 4.69 20.11
N GLU A 172 -13.28 4.54 21.38
CA GLU A 172 -14.54 3.90 21.80
C GLU A 172 -15.26 4.74 22.89
N PRO A 173 -16.50 5.20 22.65
CA PRO A 173 -17.17 5.18 21.34
C PRO A 173 -16.42 6.11 20.36
N GLY A 174 -16.14 5.60 19.17
CA GLY A 174 -15.46 6.35 18.12
C GLY A 174 -16.41 7.03 17.15
N ALA A 175 -15.82 7.69 16.17
CA ALA A 175 -16.53 8.32 15.06
C ALA A 175 -16.07 7.76 13.72
N LEU A 176 -17.04 7.58 12.82
CA LEU A 176 -16.82 7.25 11.43
C LEU A 176 -16.74 8.52 10.60
N PHE A 177 -15.85 8.52 9.62
CA PHE A 177 -15.76 9.55 8.59
C PHE A 177 -16.11 8.93 7.26
N LEU A 178 -17.14 9.46 6.60
CA LEU A 178 -17.62 9.03 5.30
C LEU A 178 -17.28 10.13 4.29
N LEU A 179 -16.57 9.76 3.23
CA LEU A 179 -16.19 10.67 2.15
C LEU A 179 -17.05 10.33 0.94
N MET A 180 -18.06 11.15 0.71
CA MET A 180 -19.06 10.99 -0.35
C MET A 180 -18.73 11.93 -1.50
N VAL A 181 -18.46 11.41 -2.70
CA VAL A 181 -18.13 12.24 -3.87
C VAL A 181 -19.31 12.26 -4.83
N GLN A 182 -19.75 13.47 -5.19
CA GLN A 182 -20.86 13.69 -6.11
C GLN A 182 -20.53 13.17 -7.52
N TRP A 183 -21.50 12.51 -8.15
CA TRP A 183 -21.37 12.01 -9.51
C TRP A 183 -21.23 13.14 -10.53
N GLY A 184 -20.54 12.85 -11.63
CA GLY A 184 -20.40 13.78 -12.73
C GLY A 184 -20.14 13.11 -14.06
N ASP A 185 -20.56 13.75 -15.14
CA ASP A 185 -20.33 13.31 -16.52
C ASP A 185 -19.11 13.97 -17.19
N GLY A 186 -18.33 14.75 -16.43
CA GLY A 186 -17.11 15.41 -16.92
C GLY A 186 -17.33 16.72 -17.67
N ARG A 187 -18.56 17.26 -17.69
CA ARG A 187 -18.80 18.59 -18.27
C ARG A 187 -18.00 19.67 -17.55
N PRO A 188 -17.29 20.54 -18.29
CA PRO A 188 -16.33 21.47 -17.72
C PRO A 188 -16.96 22.60 -16.89
N GLU A 189 -18.27 22.84 -17.04
CA GLU A 189 -19.01 23.90 -16.36
C GLU A 189 -19.65 23.44 -15.04
N GLU A 190 -19.57 22.14 -14.73
CA GLU A 190 -20.28 21.54 -13.60
C GLU A 190 -19.29 21.07 -12.52
N ASN A 191 -19.20 21.84 -11.44
CA ASN A 191 -18.40 21.49 -10.27
C ASN A 191 -18.98 20.25 -9.56
N ARG A 192 -18.11 19.35 -9.09
CA ARG A 192 -18.51 18.22 -8.22
C ARG A 192 -17.94 18.39 -6.84
N SER A 193 -18.77 18.13 -5.84
CA SER A 193 -18.37 18.29 -4.44
C SER A 193 -17.88 16.99 -3.81
N LEU A 194 -17.03 17.14 -2.79
CA LEU A 194 -16.75 16.10 -1.81
C LEU A 194 -17.51 16.46 -0.53
N THR A 195 -18.46 15.62 -0.13
CA THR A 195 -19.15 15.74 1.15
C THR A 195 -18.49 14.83 2.18
N VAL A 196 -18.00 15.41 3.26
CA VAL A 196 -17.41 14.69 4.38
C VAL A 196 -18.43 14.65 5.52
N ILE A 197 -18.76 13.46 5.99
CA ILE A 197 -19.73 13.25 7.06
C ILE A 197 -19.03 12.56 8.23
N LYS A 198 -19.10 13.15 9.42
CA LYS A 198 -18.75 12.50 10.68
C LYS A 198 -20.02 11.89 11.25
N ALA A 199 -20.01 10.58 11.46
CA ALA A 199 -21.13 9.84 12.03
C ALA A 199 -20.70 9.11 13.30
N ALA A 200 -21.62 8.92 14.24
CA ALA A 200 -21.42 8.00 15.34
C ALA A 200 -21.59 6.55 14.86
N MET A 201 -21.11 5.61 15.67
CA MET A 201 -21.21 4.17 15.38
C MET A 201 -22.65 3.65 15.32
N ASP A 202 -23.63 4.38 15.86
CA ASP A 202 -25.07 4.07 15.79
C ASP A 202 -25.75 4.58 14.50
N GLY A 203 -24.99 5.22 13.61
CA GLY A 203 -25.48 5.78 12.36
C GLY A 203 -26.00 7.22 12.45
N SER A 204 -25.99 7.84 13.63
CA SER A 204 -26.36 9.25 13.76
C SER A 204 -25.30 10.17 13.15
N GLU A 205 -25.75 11.18 12.40
CA GLU A 205 -24.86 12.21 11.86
C GLU A 205 -24.44 13.18 12.97
N LEU A 206 -23.13 13.33 13.16
CA LEU A 206 -22.54 14.27 14.12
C LEU A 206 -22.16 15.59 13.45
N LYS A 207 -21.66 15.52 12.21
CA LYS A 207 -21.23 16.69 11.46
C LYS A 207 -21.17 16.41 9.96
N ARG A 208 -21.36 17.46 9.16
CA ARG A 208 -21.24 17.43 7.70
C ARG A 208 -20.53 18.67 7.21
N GLN A 209 -19.67 18.49 6.22
CA GLN A 209 -19.01 19.56 5.49
C GLN A 209 -18.99 19.23 4.00
N VAL A 210 -19.37 20.19 3.18
CA VAL A 210 -19.19 20.12 1.73
C VAL A 210 -17.92 20.86 1.38
N VAL A 211 -16.99 20.20 0.70
CA VAL A 211 -15.74 20.78 0.22
C VAL A 211 -15.97 21.28 -1.21
N ASP A 212 -15.51 22.50 -1.48
CA ASP A 212 -15.72 23.18 -2.77
C ASP A 212 -15.04 22.42 -3.92
N GLY A 213 -15.87 22.05 -4.91
CA GLY A 213 -15.46 21.37 -6.13
C GLY A 213 -14.90 22.27 -7.22
N GLY A 214 -15.06 23.59 -7.09
CA GLY A 214 -14.68 24.56 -8.11
C GLY A 214 -13.19 24.60 -8.41
N LYS A 215 -12.82 25.33 -9.46
CA LYS A 215 -11.44 25.42 -9.97
C LYS A 215 -10.40 25.85 -8.91
N ASP A 216 -10.81 26.70 -7.97
CA ASP A 216 -9.95 27.18 -6.87
C ASP A 216 -10.01 26.28 -5.61
N GLY A 217 -10.94 25.33 -5.58
CA GLY A 217 -11.12 24.34 -4.51
C GLY A 217 -10.45 23.01 -4.88
N LEU A 218 -11.25 21.97 -5.07
CA LEU A 218 -10.77 20.65 -5.47
C LEU A 218 -10.48 20.56 -6.98
N ASP A 219 -10.93 21.51 -7.80
CA ASP A 219 -10.77 21.47 -9.25
C ASP A 219 -11.29 20.14 -9.84
N MET A 220 -12.58 19.86 -9.64
CA MET A 220 -13.19 18.57 -9.94
C MET A 220 -14.51 18.70 -10.70
N VAL A 221 -14.58 18.07 -11.88
CA VAL A 221 -15.79 17.98 -12.72
C VAL A 221 -16.37 16.56 -12.81
N CYS A 222 -15.57 15.56 -12.44
CA CYS A 222 -15.98 14.15 -12.42
C CYS A 222 -15.11 13.33 -11.47
N PHE A 223 -15.71 12.29 -10.89
CA PHE A 223 -15.07 11.28 -10.07
C PHE A 223 -15.46 9.88 -10.53
N GLY A 224 -14.50 9.21 -11.16
CA GLY A 224 -14.47 7.82 -11.63
C GLY A 224 -15.65 7.34 -12.47
N HIS A 225 -15.71 6.01 -12.66
CA HIS A 225 -16.69 5.33 -13.49
C HIS A 225 -17.65 4.52 -12.62
N TYR A 226 -18.94 4.63 -12.91
CA TYR A 226 -19.96 3.72 -12.41
C TYR A 226 -20.52 2.87 -13.53
N ASP A 227 -20.37 1.55 -13.36
CA ASP A 227 -21.03 0.56 -14.21
C ASP A 227 -22.56 0.77 -14.14
N GLY A 228 -23.10 1.45 -15.16
CA GLY A 228 -24.54 1.63 -15.37
C GLY A 228 -25.07 3.07 -15.40
N LEU A 229 -24.24 4.12 -15.28
CA LEU A 229 -24.72 5.51 -15.23
C LEU A 229 -24.46 6.38 -16.50
N ALA A 230 -23.75 5.90 -17.54
CA ALA A 230 -23.60 6.67 -18.78
C ALA A 230 -23.27 5.82 -20.04
N ASP A 231 -23.81 6.23 -21.19
CA ASP A 231 -23.51 5.75 -22.56
C ASP A 231 -22.14 6.24 -23.10
N GLN A 232 -21.42 7.04 -22.32
CA GLN A 232 -20.08 7.55 -22.64
C GLN A 232 -19.14 7.15 -21.50
N PRO A 233 -17.95 6.59 -21.77
CA PRO A 233 -17.02 6.25 -20.70
C PRO A 233 -16.37 7.52 -20.15
N PRO A 234 -16.68 8.00 -18.91
CA PRO A 234 -15.78 8.91 -18.23
C PRO A 234 -14.44 8.21 -18.00
N PRO A 235 -13.34 8.96 -17.95
CA PRO A 235 -12.00 8.39 -18.03
C PRO A 235 -11.67 7.59 -16.76
N TYR A 236 -10.99 6.46 -16.95
CA TYR A 236 -10.65 5.48 -15.90
C TYR A 236 -9.84 6.10 -14.73
N GLY A 237 -9.83 5.47 -13.55
CA GLY A 237 -8.77 5.72 -12.55
C GLY A 237 -8.97 6.84 -11.52
N ALA A 238 -10.09 7.55 -11.49
CA ALA A 238 -10.38 8.48 -10.41
C ALA A 238 -10.89 7.73 -9.15
N GLN A 239 -10.12 7.77 -8.08
CA GLN A 239 -10.40 7.08 -6.83
C GLN A 239 -9.98 7.91 -5.61
N LEU A 240 -10.47 7.54 -4.43
CA LEU A 240 -10.14 8.20 -3.18
C LEU A 240 -9.56 7.18 -2.19
N SER A 241 -8.50 7.58 -1.50
CA SER A 241 -7.95 6.84 -0.37
C SER A 241 -7.82 7.79 0.83
N VAL A 242 -8.14 7.27 2.01
CA VAL A 242 -8.19 8.08 3.25
C VAL A 242 -7.63 7.27 4.40
N ALA A 243 -6.90 7.96 5.28
CA ALA A 243 -6.52 7.43 6.59
C ALA A 243 -6.72 8.49 7.67
N TYR A 244 -6.94 8.04 8.90
CA TYR A 244 -7.05 8.90 10.08
C TYR A 244 -5.77 8.82 10.91
N ALA A 245 -5.23 9.97 11.32
CA ALA A 245 -4.18 10.02 12.33
C ALA A 245 -4.13 11.39 13.03
N GLY A 246 -3.94 11.39 14.36
CA GLY A 246 -3.69 12.62 15.11
C GLY A 246 -4.77 13.70 15.01
N GLY A 247 -6.05 13.32 14.89
CA GLY A 247 -7.15 14.28 14.70
C GLY A 247 -7.26 14.84 13.28
N LEU A 248 -6.59 14.22 12.31
CA LEU A 248 -6.63 14.61 10.90
C LEU A 248 -7.06 13.42 10.03
N LEU A 249 -7.71 13.74 8.91
CA LEU A 249 -7.87 12.82 7.79
C LEU A 249 -6.88 13.22 6.70
N GLY A 250 -6.01 12.30 6.32
CA GLY A 250 -5.18 12.42 5.13
C GLY A 250 -5.92 11.82 3.95
N VAL A 251 -6.17 12.63 2.92
CA VAL A 251 -6.98 12.24 1.76
C VAL A 251 -6.14 12.38 0.51
N HIS A 252 -6.10 11.33 -0.30
CA HIS A 252 -5.73 11.42 -1.72
C HIS A 252 -7.00 11.25 -2.56
N LEU A 253 -7.17 12.14 -3.55
CA LEU A 253 -8.30 12.17 -4.46
C LEU A 253 -7.80 12.26 -5.90
N GLY A 254 -7.95 11.16 -6.64
CA GLY A 254 -7.93 11.15 -8.10
C GLY A 254 -9.22 11.74 -8.65
N ARG A 255 -9.10 12.61 -9.65
CA ARG A 255 -10.23 13.37 -10.21
C ARG A 255 -10.03 13.70 -11.68
N PHE A 256 -11.11 14.09 -12.33
CA PHE A 256 -11.06 14.81 -13.59
C PHE A 256 -11.18 16.31 -13.33
N MET A 257 -10.19 17.08 -13.78
CA MET A 257 -10.10 18.51 -13.50
C MET A 257 -10.84 19.36 -14.53
N HIS A 258 -11.07 20.63 -14.22
CA HIS A 258 -11.59 21.59 -15.19
C HIS A 258 -10.64 21.71 -16.39
N LYS A 259 -11.14 22.24 -17.51
CA LYS A 259 -10.34 22.38 -18.73
C LYS A 259 -9.06 23.17 -18.45
N SER A 260 -7.96 22.59 -18.92
CA SER A 260 -6.66 23.24 -18.96
C SER A 260 -6.56 24.16 -20.19
N GLU A 261 -5.40 24.80 -20.37
CA GLU A 261 -5.17 25.74 -21.48
C GLU A 261 -5.25 25.09 -22.86
N ASP A 262 -5.05 23.77 -22.95
CA ASP A 262 -5.22 22.99 -24.18
C ASP A 262 -6.69 22.69 -24.51
N GLY A 263 -7.63 23.17 -23.70
CA GLY A 263 -9.07 22.99 -23.89
C GLY A 263 -9.59 21.61 -23.49
N LEU A 264 -8.75 20.75 -22.92
CA LEU A 264 -9.09 19.40 -22.47
C LEU A 264 -9.21 19.36 -20.94
N ASN A 265 -10.14 18.55 -20.46
CA ASN A 265 -10.16 18.12 -19.08
C ASN A 265 -9.12 17.00 -18.91
N HIS A 266 -8.36 17.02 -17.82
CA HIS A 266 -7.28 16.06 -17.55
C HIS A 266 -7.59 15.23 -16.31
N GLN A 267 -7.06 14.01 -16.24
CA GLN A 267 -7.03 13.25 -15.00
C GLN A 267 -5.88 13.77 -14.13
N ALA A 268 -6.10 13.89 -12.82
CA ALA A 268 -5.05 14.33 -11.90
C ALA A 268 -5.32 13.81 -10.47
N GLY A 269 -4.25 13.65 -9.70
CA GLY A 269 -4.32 13.42 -8.25
C GLY A 269 -4.15 14.73 -7.47
N ILE A 270 -4.81 14.83 -6.33
CA ILE A 270 -4.48 15.77 -5.25
C ILE A 270 -4.41 15.02 -3.94
N TRP A 271 -3.67 15.60 -3.02
CA TRP A 271 -3.84 15.32 -1.60
C TRP A 271 -4.33 16.55 -0.83
N LEU A 272 -4.96 16.30 0.31
CA LEU A 272 -5.34 17.31 1.26
C LEU A 272 -5.46 16.69 2.65
N THR A 273 -5.40 17.53 3.68
CA THR A 273 -5.71 17.13 5.05
C THR A 273 -6.96 17.85 5.55
N LEU A 274 -7.85 17.12 6.22
CA LEU A 274 -9.05 17.65 6.86
C LEU A 274 -8.89 17.54 8.38
N SER A 275 -9.39 18.51 9.15
CA SER A 275 -9.55 18.33 10.60
C SER A 275 -10.68 17.34 10.88
N ALA A 276 -10.45 16.36 11.75
CA ALA A 276 -11.49 15.42 12.17
C ALA A 276 -12.58 16.05 13.06
N ASP A 277 -12.31 17.23 13.61
CA ASP A 277 -13.26 17.95 14.48
C ASP A 277 -14.09 18.96 13.67
N THR A 278 -13.45 19.68 12.76
CA THR A 278 -14.13 20.71 11.95
C THR A 278 -14.57 20.21 10.58
N LEU A 279 -13.99 19.12 10.09
CA LEU A 279 -14.09 18.63 8.71
C LEU A 279 -13.58 19.64 7.66
N GLN A 280 -12.90 20.71 8.09
CA GLN A 280 -12.37 21.74 7.20
C GLN A 280 -11.01 21.34 6.64
N VAL A 281 -10.82 21.68 5.36
CA VAL A 281 -9.53 21.61 4.68
C VAL A 281 -8.52 22.48 5.41
N GLN A 282 -7.39 21.88 5.79
CA GLN A 282 -6.37 22.57 6.60
C GLN A 282 -5.39 23.37 5.75
N GLN A 283 -5.17 22.95 4.50
CA GLN A 283 -4.25 23.57 3.55
C GLN A 283 -4.79 23.42 2.13
N PRO A 284 -4.49 24.36 1.21
CA PRO A 284 -4.88 24.23 -0.19
C PRO A 284 -4.51 22.85 -0.74
N PRO A 285 -5.42 22.16 -1.45
CA PRO A 285 -5.11 20.88 -2.05
C PRO A 285 -3.88 20.99 -2.95
N THR A 286 -2.97 20.04 -2.82
CA THR A 286 -1.71 20.05 -3.56
C THR A 286 -1.72 18.91 -4.56
N ARG A 287 -1.28 19.20 -5.79
CA ARG A 287 -1.29 18.24 -6.90
C ARG A 287 -0.26 17.15 -6.65
N THR A 288 -0.62 15.91 -6.93
CA THR A 288 0.27 14.74 -6.87
C THR A 288 0.68 14.34 -8.29
N THR A 289 0.18 13.22 -8.79
CA THR A 289 0.52 12.70 -10.11
C THR A 289 -0.48 13.18 -11.15
N SER A 290 0.02 13.67 -12.29
CA SER A 290 -0.81 13.86 -13.48
C SER A 290 -1.27 12.50 -14.00
N HIS A 291 -2.53 12.39 -14.43
CA HIS A 291 -3.17 11.10 -14.72
C HIS A 291 -2.99 10.11 -13.56
N SER A 292 -3.45 10.51 -12.38
CA SER A 292 -3.55 9.61 -11.23
C SER A 292 -4.63 8.57 -11.50
N LEU A 293 -4.23 7.30 -11.43
CA LEU A 293 -5.02 6.16 -11.87
C LEU A 293 -5.19 5.11 -10.76
N ASP A 294 -4.40 5.18 -9.70
CA ASP A 294 -4.52 4.37 -8.49
C ASP A 294 -3.79 5.07 -7.33
N SER A 295 -4.21 4.79 -6.10
CA SER A 295 -3.60 5.34 -4.90
C SER A 295 -3.95 4.58 -3.63
N VAL A 296 -3.04 4.61 -2.66
CA VAL A 296 -3.25 4.08 -1.32
C VAL A 296 -2.62 5.05 -0.33
N VAL A 297 -3.39 5.47 0.67
CA VAL A 297 -2.94 6.28 1.80
C VAL A 297 -2.81 5.38 3.02
N THR A 298 -1.67 5.48 3.69
CA THR A 298 -1.43 4.89 5.00
C THR A 298 -0.86 5.94 5.95
N THR A 299 -0.73 5.59 7.22
CA THR A 299 -0.21 6.46 8.26
C THR A 299 1.20 6.05 8.65
N SER A 300 1.95 7.01 9.15
CA SER A 300 3.29 6.85 9.70
C SER A 300 3.49 7.87 10.83
N MET A 301 4.66 7.84 11.44
CA MET A 301 5.12 8.84 12.39
C MET A 301 6.37 9.49 11.83
N ASP A 302 6.44 10.80 11.79
CA ASP A 302 7.66 11.50 11.38
C ASP A 302 8.81 11.27 12.38
N ARG A 303 10.01 11.76 12.05
CA ARG A 303 11.18 11.68 12.94
C ARG A 303 11.03 12.35 14.31
N HIS A 304 9.98 13.16 14.50
CA HIS A 304 9.65 13.86 15.73
C HIS A 304 8.48 13.19 16.49
N GLY A 305 7.98 12.05 16.01
CA GLY A 305 6.86 11.32 16.61
C GLY A 305 5.49 11.93 16.31
N TYR A 306 5.37 12.81 15.31
CA TYR A 306 4.08 13.33 14.88
C TYR A 306 3.48 12.49 13.76
N PRO A 307 2.15 12.28 13.76
CA PRO A 307 1.49 11.58 12.68
C PRO A 307 1.72 12.24 11.32
N GLU A 308 2.02 11.42 10.33
CA GLU A 308 2.13 11.78 8.93
C GLU A 308 1.36 10.81 8.04
N PHE A 309 1.08 11.25 6.82
CA PHE A 309 0.43 10.44 5.82
C PHE A 309 1.40 10.10 4.70
N LEU A 310 1.40 8.83 4.30
CA LEU A 310 2.13 8.33 3.15
C LEU A 310 1.12 7.95 2.08
N CYS A 311 1.32 8.43 0.86
CA CYS A 311 0.47 8.08 -0.27
C CYS A 311 1.33 7.45 -1.35
N CYS A 312 0.98 6.25 -1.81
CA CYS A 312 1.47 5.79 -3.10
C CYS A 312 0.43 6.12 -4.17
N ASP A 313 0.85 6.68 -5.30
CA ASP A 313 0.01 7.16 -6.41
C ASP A 313 0.59 6.60 -7.72
N LEU A 314 -0.24 5.91 -8.50
CA LEU A 314 0.11 5.41 -9.83
C LEU A 314 -0.33 6.43 -10.87
N GLY A 315 0.59 6.90 -11.70
CA GLY A 315 0.20 7.70 -12.85
C GLY A 315 1.09 7.52 -14.07
N ASP A 316 0.48 7.78 -15.23
CA ASP A 316 1.06 7.52 -16.55
C ASP A 316 1.76 8.76 -17.15
N ALA A 317 1.57 9.93 -16.55
CA ALA A 317 2.18 11.17 -17.03
C ALA A 317 3.57 11.40 -16.41
N TYR A 318 4.30 12.39 -16.90
CA TYR A 318 5.73 12.58 -16.61
C TYR A 318 5.99 13.17 -15.21
N PRO A 319 6.87 12.56 -14.37
CA PRO A 319 7.55 11.28 -14.58
C PRO A 319 6.61 10.09 -14.37
N ARG A 320 6.59 9.17 -15.33
CA ARG A 320 5.73 7.99 -15.31
C ARG A 320 6.19 6.99 -14.27
N GLY A 321 5.27 6.53 -13.42
CA GLY A 321 5.63 5.56 -12.39
C GLY A 321 4.66 5.46 -11.22
N LEU A 322 5.13 4.75 -10.20
CA LEU A 322 4.60 4.76 -8.85
C LEU A 322 5.30 5.86 -8.06
N HIS A 323 4.52 6.81 -7.57
CA HIS A 323 4.99 7.94 -6.77
C HIS A 323 4.68 7.65 -5.31
N LEU A 324 5.69 7.73 -4.45
CA LEU A 324 5.53 7.74 -3.00
C LEU A 324 5.59 9.19 -2.52
N HIS A 325 4.50 9.66 -1.96
CA HIS A 325 4.36 11.00 -1.42
C HIS A 325 4.27 10.97 0.11
N ARG A 326 4.78 12.00 0.77
CA ARG A 326 4.63 12.26 2.22
C ARG A 326 4.04 13.64 2.49
N PHE A 327 2.94 13.68 3.24
CA PHE A 327 2.27 14.92 3.63
C PHE A 327 1.89 14.96 5.10
N VAL A 328 1.89 16.16 5.63
CA VAL A 328 1.44 16.51 6.99
C VAL A 328 0.71 17.84 6.96
N ASN A 329 -0.03 18.12 8.02
CA ASN A 329 -0.63 19.44 8.24
C ASN A 329 0.37 20.46 8.85
N ARG A 330 1.55 20.62 8.24
CA ARG A 330 2.51 21.70 8.59
C ARG A 330 3.21 22.17 7.34
N ALA A 331 3.51 23.48 7.28
CA ALA A 331 4.32 24.05 6.22
C ALA A 331 5.72 23.42 6.25
N PHE A 332 5.98 22.47 5.35
CA PHE A 332 7.30 21.88 5.20
C PHE A 332 8.19 22.86 4.44
N SER A 333 9.10 23.52 5.16
CA SER A 333 10.16 24.31 4.55
C SER A 333 11.30 23.38 4.08
N GLY A 334 11.17 22.80 2.89
CA GLY A 334 12.35 22.40 2.09
C GLY A 334 12.73 20.93 1.90
N GLY A 335 11.84 19.95 2.09
CA GLY A 335 12.10 18.54 1.75
C GLY A 335 11.36 18.10 0.48
N ASN A 336 11.98 17.25 -0.35
CA ASN A 336 11.29 16.66 -1.51
C ASN A 336 10.18 15.71 -0.98
N GLN A 337 8.92 16.07 -1.20
CA GLN A 337 7.75 15.37 -0.63
C GLN A 337 7.30 14.16 -1.46
N SER A 338 7.96 13.91 -2.59
CA SER A 338 7.57 12.90 -3.57
C SER A 338 8.79 12.16 -4.11
N LEU A 339 8.65 10.87 -4.37
CA LEU A 339 9.67 9.99 -4.93
C LEU A 339 9.03 9.06 -5.96
N VAL A 340 9.60 8.94 -7.15
CA VAL A 340 9.23 7.85 -8.07
C VAL A 340 9.98 6.60 -7.63
N VAL A 341 9.27 5.62 -7.09
CA VAL A 341 9.85 4.36 -6.57
C VAL A 341 9.92 3.26 -7.63
N TYR A 342 9.12 3.38 -8.68
CA TYR A 342 9.12 2.46 -9.80
C TYR A 342 8.68 3.18 -11.07
N SER A 343 9.46 3.10 -12.13
CA SER A 343 9.06 3.52 -13.48
C SER A 343 8.72 2.31 -14.32
N TYR A 344 7.77 2.46 -15.22
CA TYR A 344 7.37 1.44 -16.19
C TYR A 344 7.37 2.00 -17.61
N LYS A 345 7.48 1.08 -18.57
CA LYS A 345 7.60 1.39 -20.00
C LYS A 345 6.33 2.03 -20.58
N CYS A 346 6.50 2.58 -21.78
CA CYS A 346 5.45 3.21 -22.57
C CYS A 346 5.56 2.73 -24.04
N ARG A 347 4.43 2.44 -24.69
CA ARG A 347 4.43 1.96 -26.07
C ARG A 347 4.70 3.09 -27.07
N HIS A 348 5.63 2.86 -27.99
CA HIS A 348 5.95 3.84 -29.03
C HIS A 348 4.86 3.90 -30.12
N GLY A 349 4.75 5.06 -30.76
CA GLY A 349 3.82 5.29 -31.87
C GLY A 349 4.13 4.41 -33.08
N GLU A 350 3.09 3.87 -33.70
CA GLU A 350 3.18 3.01 -34.90
C GLU A 350 2.86 3.75 -36.21
N VAL A 351 2.61 5.06 -36.11
CA VAL A 351 2.34 5.94 -37.24
C VAL A 351 3.24 7.16 -37.18
N PRO A 352 3.63 7.74 -38.34
CA PRO A 352 4.60 8.83 -38.38
C PRO A 352 4.08 10.13 -37.75
N LYS A 353 2.76 10.29 -37.61
CA LYS A 353 2.13 11.50 -37.07
C LYS A 353 1.36 11.22 -35.79
N ASN A 354 1.57 12.02 -34.75
CA ASN A 354 0.76 11.95 -33.53
C ASN A 354 -0.59 12.67 -33.69
N ASP A 355 -1.43 12.59 -32.66
CA ASP A 355 -2.77 13.22 -32.63
C ASP A 355 -2.73 14.76 -32.71
N ALA A 356 -1.59 15.37 -32.38
CA ALA A 356 -1.36 16.80 -32.56
C ALA A 356 -0.88 17.17 -33.98
N GLY A 357 -0.78 16.20 -34.89
CA GLY A 357 -0.34 16.39 -36.28
C GLY A 357 1.17 16.58 -36.45
N MET A 358 1.98 16.40 -35.40
CA MET A 358 3.43 16.44 -35.47
C MET A 358 3.96 15.17 -36.13
N GLU A 359 4.97 15.30 -36.99
CA GLU A 359 5.61 14.19 -37.70
C GLU A 359 6.94 13.82 -37.04
N PHE A 360 7.26 12.53 -36.99
CA PHE A 360 8.41 11.99 -36.28
C PHE A 360 9.18 10.97 -37.13
N ASP A 361 10.49 10.89 -36.89
CA ASP A 361 11.35 9.89 -37.53
C ASP A 361 11.05 8.47 -37.04
N THR A 362 11.41 7.49 -37.85
CA THR A 362 11.39 6.07 -37.46
C THR A 362 12.39 5.78 -36.34
N TYR A 363 12.04 4.83 -35.48
CA TYR A 363 12.91 4.33 -34.43
C TYR A 363 13.61 3.02 -34.86
N GLU A 364 14.76 3.17 -35.53
CA GLU A 364 15.43 2.06 -36.23
C GLU A 364 15.79 0.86 -35.34
N SER A 365 16.18 1.06 -34.08
CA SER A 365 16.59 -0.04 -33.19
C SER A 365 15.45 -0.99 -32.84
N LEU A 366 14.19 -0.54 -32.91
CA LEU A 366 13.01 -1.38 -32.68
C LEU A 366 12.48 -2.04 -33.95
N ASN A 367 12.85 -1.51 -35.11
CA ASN A 367 12.35 -1.95 -36.41
C ASN A 367 13.14 -3.17 -36.89
N LYS A 368 12.87 -4.31 -36.26
CA LYS A 368 13.42 -5.62 -36.64
C LYS A 368 12.63 -6.22 -37.80
N GLU A 369 13.24 -7.18 -38.51
CA GLU A 369 12.58 -7.89 -39.61
C GLU A 369 11.29 -8.56 -39.12
N ASN A 370 10.16 -8.27 -39.78
CA ASN A 370 8.79 -8.70 -39.40
C ASN A 370 8.18 -8.04 -38.13
N ALA A 371 8.69 -6.88 -37.68
CA ALA A 371 8.06 -6.07 -36.64
C ALA A 371 7.29 -4.85 -37.22
N PRO A 372 6.30 -4.29 -36.51
CA PRO A 372 5.72 -2.99 -36.84
C PRO A 372 6.79 -1.89 -36.91
N THR A 373 6.60 -0.91 -37.77
CA THR A 373 7.44 0.30 -37.79
C THR A 373 7.07 1.20 -36.62
N TYR A 374 8.02 1.42 -35.71
CA TYR A 374 7.89 2.36 -34.62
C TYR A 374 8.49 3.72 -34.97
N TYR A 375 7.95 4.78 -34.37
CA TYR A 375 8.37 6.16 -34.53
C TYR A 375 8.77 6.77 -33.19
N LYS A 376 9.58 7.83 -33.24
CA LYS A 376 10.15 8.51 -32.05
C LYS A 376 9.12 9.40 -31.34
N TRP A 377 7.99 8.84 -30.92
CA TRP A 377 7.01 9.48 -30.03
C TRP A 377 6.15 8.43 -29.32
N SER A 378 5.45 8.84 -28.26
CA SER A 378 4.48 8.01 -27.54
C SER A 378 3.33 8.84 -26.95
N ASN A 379 2.12 8.31 -27.01
CA ASN A 379 0.95 8.80 -26.25
C ASN A 379 0.25 7.65 -25.51
N ASP A 380 1.00 6.59 -25.19
CA ASP A 380 0.41 5.41 -24.57
C ASP A 380 0.11 5.67 -23.10
N ASN A 381 -1.14 6.00 -22.81
CA ASN A 381 -1.65 6.22 -21.44
C ASN A 381 -1.86 4.90 -20.67
N ALA A 382 -1.41 3.76 -21.19
CA ALA A 382 -1.47 2.49 -20.44
C ALA A 382 -0.52 2.45 -19.24
N CYS A 383 -1.07 1.98 -18.11
CA CYS A 383 -0.28 1.46 -17.01
C CYS A 383 -0.08 -0.06 -17.17
N TYR A 384 1.17 -0.50 -17.30
CA TYR A 384 1.53 -1.93 -17.28
C TYR A 384 1.86 -2.41 -15.85
N THR A 385 1.27 -1.74 -14.86
CA THR A 385 1.55 -1.89 -13.43
C THR A 385 0.25 -1.81 -12.64
N GLU A 386 0.16 -2.55 -11.56
CA GLU A 386 -0.93 -2.48 -10.58
C GLU A 386 -0.31 -2.19 -9.20
N LEU A 387 -0.76 -1.12 -8.54
CA LEU A 387 -0.34 -0.82 -7.16
C LEU A 387 -1.01 -1.81 -6.20
N GLY A 388 -0.22 -2.39 -5.31
CA GLY A 388 -0.68 -3.34 -4.30
C GLY A 388 -0.86 -2.75 -2.91
N GLY A 389 -0.06 -1.74 -2.57
CA GLY A 389 -0.21 -1.00 -1.32
C GLY A 389 1.08 -0.37 -0.82
N VAL A 390 0.94 0.39 0.26
CA VAL A 390 2.04 1.03 0.97
C VAL A 390 1.93 0.72 2.46
N ALA A 391 3.06 0.39 3.09
CA ALA A 391 3.11 0.03 4.49
C ALA A 391 4.31 0.71 5.17
N ALA A 392 4.05 1.44 6.25
CA ALA A 392 5.08 1.98 7.11
C ALA A 392 5.51 0.92 8.13
N LEU A 393 6.82 0.67 8.20
CA LEU A 393 7.46 -0.14 9.23
C LEU A 393 8.31 0.75 10.13
N GLY A 394 9.02 0.14 11.09
CA GLY A 394 9.79 0.87 12.10
C GLY A 394 10.77 1.87 11.49
N SER A 395 11.54 1.45 10.47
CA SER A 395 12.58 2.27 9.85
C SER A 395 12.43 2.46 8.33
N SER A 396 11.47 1.75 7.71
CA SER A 396 11.24 1.79 6.27
C SER A 396 9.77 2.00 5.91
N VAL A 397 9.54 2.33 4.65
CA VAL A 397 8.26 2.36 3.96
C VAL A 397 8.37 1.39 2.79
N LEU A 398 7.50 0.39 2.77
CA LEU A 398 7.42 -0.59 1.69
C LEU A 398 6.32 -0.20 0.72
N VAL A 399 6.63 -0.26 -0.58
CA VAL A 399 5.66 -0.16 -1.68
C VAL A 399 5.65 -1.49 -2.42
N ALA A 400 4.49 -2.14 -2.46
CA ALA A 400 4.28 -3.38 -3.18
C ALA A 400 3.46 -3.14 -4.45
N PHE A 401 3.84 -3.78 -5.55
CA PHE A 401 3.18 -3.63 -6.84
C PHE A 401 3.32 -4.89 -7.70
N ALA A 402 2.43 -5.05 -8.66
CA ALA A 402 2.57 -6.02 -9.73
C ALA A 402 3.01 -5.27 -11.01
N GLY A 403 4.19 -5.57 -11.53
CA GLY A 403 4.75 -4.89 -12.70
C GLY A 403 5.51 -5.85 -13.60
N GLU A 404 5.89 -5.41 -14.79
CA GLU A 404 6.64 -6.24 -15.74
C GLU A 404 8.10 -6.45 -15.27
N GLY A 405 8.27 -7.37 -14.33
CA GLY A 405 9.55 -7.76 -13.76
C GLY A 405 10.10 -9.02 -14.43
N SER A 406 10.80 -8.88 -15.55
CA SER A 406 11.71 -9.95 -15.95
C SER A 406 13.09 -9.67 -15.36
N ARG A 407 13.82 -10.69 -14.88
CA ARG A 407 15.26 -10.55 -14.59
C ARG A 407 16.10 -10.22 -15.84
N SER A 408 15.55 -10.36 -17.05
CA SER A 408 16.13 -9.75 -18.25
C SER A 408 16.03 -8.24 -18.15
N LEU A 409 17.08 -7.57 -18.61
CA LEU A 409 17.38 -6.16 -18.38
C LEU A 409 16.40 -5.18 -19.06
N ASP A 410 15.11 -5.50 -19.24
CA ASP A 410 14.26 -4.86 -20.25
C ASP A 410 12.93 -4.30 -19.72
N CYS A 411 12.79 -4.09 -18.40
CA CYS A 411 11.57 -3.52 -17.81
C CYS A 411 11.26 -2.09 -18.31
N LEU A 412 12.26 -1.39 -18.85
CA LEU A 412 12.16 -0.06 -19.45
C LEU A 412 12.51 -0.04 -20.94
N SER A 413 12.65 -1.23 -21.55
CA SER A 413 12.96 -1.35 -22.97
C SER A 413 11.70 -1.33 -23.81
N SER A 414 11.81 -0.63 -24.91
CA SER A 414 10.79 -0.49 -25.93
C SER A 414 10.77 -1.65 -26.93
N GLU A 415 11.71 -2.60 -26.84
CA GLU A 415 11.77 -3.80 -27.71
C GLU A 415 10.74 -4.88 -27.34
N ALA A 416 10.20 -4.84 -26.12
CA ALA A 416 9.37 -5.90 -25.55
C ALA A 416 7.88 -5.85 -25.92
N PHE A 417 7.47 -5.13 -26.98
CA PHE A 417 6.07 -5.10 -27.45
C PHE A 417 5.83 -6.17 -28.51
N ALA A 418 4.79 -6.98 -28.33
CA ALA A 418 4.42 -8.02 -29.30
C ALA A 418 4.09 -7.42 -30.68
N SER A 419 4.52 -8.10 -31.75
CA SER A 419 4.49 -7.62 -33.14
C SER A 419 3.12 -7.66 -33.82
N ALA A 420 2.07 -8.19 -33.17
CA ALA A 420 0.76 -8.41 -33.78
C ALA A 420 -0.34 -7.48 -33.22
N PRO A 421 -1.13 -6.78 -34.07
CA PRO A 421 -2.24 -5.91 -33.66
C PRO A 421 -3.34 -6.58 -32.84
N SER A 422 -3.54 -7.90 -33.00
CA SER A 422 -4.50 -8.71 -32.22
C SER A 422 -3.95 -9.18 -30.87
N GLU A 423 -2.66 -8.96 -30.61
CA GLU A 423 -1.96 -9.34 -29.38
C GLU A 423 -1.47 -8.13 -28.59
N ARG A 424 -2.05 -6.94 -28.84
CA ARG A 424 -1.75 -5.65 -28.18
C ARG A 424 -1.89 -5.66 -26.64
N HIS A 425 -2.37 -6.77 -26.08
CA HIS A 425 -2.54 -7.00 -24.64
C HIS A 425 -1.83 -8.28 -24.16
N ARG A 426 -0.88 -8.83 -24.95
CA ARG A 426 0.10 -9.79 -24.41
C ARG A 426 1.02 -9.02 -23.46
N ILE A 427 0.51 -8.84 -22.25
CA ILE A 427 1.20 -8.27 -21.10
C ILE A 427 2.42 -9.15 -20.88
N THR A 428 3.62 -8.56 -20.88
CA THR A 428 4.76 -9.22 -20.26
C THR A 428 4.31 -9.63 -18.86
N PRO A 429 4.46 -10.90 -18.45
CA PRO A 429 4.04 -11.37 -17.13
C PRO A 429 4.25 -10.33 -16.02
N ARG A 430 3.16 -9.95 -15.37
CA ARG A 430 3.23 -9.09 -14.19
C ARG A 430 3.74 -9.90 -13.02
N ASN A 431 4.87 -9.46 -12.48
CA ASN A 431 5.56 -10.05 -11.35
C ASN A 431 5.33 -9.21 -10.09
N LEU A 432 5.40 -9.86 -8.94
CA LEU A 432 5.33 -9.20 -7.65
C LEU A 432 6.66 -8.53 -7.33
N GLY A 433 6.64 -7.20 -7.27
CA GLY A 433 7.77 -6.35 -6.89
C GLY A 433 7.51 -5.63 -5.58
N VAL A 434 8.58 -5.46 -4.80
CA VAL A 434 8.58 -4.66 -3.57
C VAL A 434 9.76 -3.70 -3.61
N VAL A 435 9.52 -2.44 -3.23
CA VAL A 435 10.57 -1.43 -3.03
C VAL A 435 10.51 -0.98 -1.57
N SER A 436 11.67 -0.96 -0.92
CA SER A 436 11.85 -0.45 0.44
C SER A 436 12.56 0.90 0.43
N VAL A 437 11.90 1.89 1.02
CA VAL A 437 12.39 3.26 1.14
C VAL A 437 12.63 3.57 2.62
N ARG A 438 13.71 4.26 2.95
CA ARG A 438 13.93 4.80 4.29
C ARG A 438 12.81 5.76 4.65
N LYS A 439 12.29 5.64 5.86
CA LYS A 439 11.17 6.46 6.34
C LYS A 439 11.44 7.98 6.31
N ASN A 440 12.69 8.39 6.49
CA ASN A 440 13.10 9.80 6.47
C ASN A 440 13.78 10.19 5.15
N TRP A 441 13.22 9.79 4.02
CA TRP A 441 13.85 10.09 2.74
C TRP A 441 13.91 11.59 2.44
N GLU A 442 14.97 11.97 1.75
CA GLU A 442 15.24 13.30 1.20
C GLU A 442 15.41 13.23 -0.34
N GLY A 443 15.64 12.04 -0.91
CA GLY A 443 15.68 11.86 -2.36
C GLY A 443 15.93 10.40 -2.86
N PRO A 444 15.88 10.17 -4.18
CA PRO A 444 15.86 8.83 -4.78
C PRO A 444 17.13 7.98 -4.60
N LYS A 445 18.32 8.57 -4.54
CA LYS A 445 19.58 7.82 -4.70
C LYS A 445 20.08 7.13 -3.43
N ASP A 446 19.82 7.69 -2.25
CA ASP A 446 20.39 7.21 -0.97
C ASP A 446 19.35 6.56 -0.05
N ASP A 447 18.06 6.73 -0.37
CA ASP A 447 16.97 6.33 0.51
C ASP A 447 16.29 5.02 0.12
N VAL A 448 16.53 4.48 -1.06
CA VAL A 448 16.01 3.15 -1.44
C VAL A 448 17.00 2.07 -1.00
N TRP A 449 16.57 1.15 -0.14
CA TRP A 449 17.42 0.08 0.37
C TRP A 449 17.76 -0.94 -0.70
N SER A 450 19.04 -1.29 -0.83
CA SER A 450 19.49 -2.42 -1.65
C SER A 450 19.38 -3.72 -0.86
N SER A 451 18.42 -4.58 -1.23
CA SER A 451 18.40 -5.99 -0.83
C SER A 451 19.43 -6.79 -1.63
N LYS A 452 19.79 -8.01 -1.21
CA LYS A 452 20.73 -8.84 -1.99
C LYS A 452 20.15 -9.25 -3.35
N SER A 453 18.83 -9.33 -3.42
CA SER A 453 18.04 -9.61 -4.62
C SER A 453 17.69 -8.37 -5.44
N ALA A 454 18.10 -7.18 -5.00
CA ALA A 454 17.69 -5.91 -5.56
C ALA A 454 18.28 -5.69 -6.96
N TYR A 455 17.42 -5.37 -7.91
CA TYR A 455 17.81 -5.09 -9.29
C TYR A 455 17.61 -3.60 -9.62
N SER A 456 18.53 -3.04 -10.41
CA SER A 456 18.46 -1.67 -10.91
C SER A 456 18.69 -1.63 -12.41
N HIS A 457 17.92 -0.82 -13.12
CA HIS A 457 17.95 -0.71 -14.57
C HIS A 457 17.67 0.71 -15.04
N LYS A 458 18.16 1.07 -16.23
CA LYS A 458 17.91 2.34 -16.89
C LYS A 458 17.44 2.11 -18.31
N GLY A 459 16.43 2.85 -18.72
CA GLY A 459 15.89 2.84 -20.08
C GLY A 459 15.16 4.15 -20.35
N GLY A 460 14.14 4.11 -21.17
CA GLY A 460 13.36 5.30 -21.48
C GLY A 460 12.46 5.13 -22.69
N PHE A 461 11.83 6.23 -23.09
CA PHE A 461 10.92 6.27 -24.22
C PHE A 461 10.87 7.65 -24.83
N TYR A 462 10.39 7.77 -26.06
CA TYR A 462 10.08 9.06 -26.66
C TYR A 462 8.71 9.56 -26.19
N ALA A 463 8.66 10.76 -25.61
CA ALA A 463 7.43 11.41 -25.16
C ALA A 463 6.51 11.81 -26.33
N PHE A 464 5.32 12.34 -25.99
CA PHE A 464 4.34 12.82 -26.98
C PHE A 464 4.90 13.84 -27.98
N ARG A 465 5.88 14.64 -27.53
CA ARG A 465 6.58 15.66 -28.33
C ARG A 465 7.87 15.13 -28.99
N GLY A 466 8.16 13.84 -28.86
CA GLY A 466 9.32 13.17 -29.46
C GLY A 466 10.64 13.36 -28.72
N GLU A 467 10.59 13.88 -27.49
CA GLU A 467 11.75 14.01 -26.61
C GLU A 467 12.02 12.67 -25.91
N TRP A 468 13.27 12.22 -25.87
CA TRP A 468 13.62 11.03 -25.10
C TRP A 468 13.53 11.32 -23.60
N GLN A 469 12.80 10.47 -22.87
CA GLN A 469 12.62 10.53 -21.42
C GLN A 469 13.37 9.37 -20.79
N GLU A 470 14.46 9.68 -20.09
CA GLU A 470 15.20 8.67 -19.32
C GLU A 470 14.38 8.21 -18.12
N GLN A 471 14.36 6.91 -17.90
CA GLN A 471 13.75 6.26 -16.75
C GLN A 471 14.79 5.38 -16.05
N ALA A 472 14.63 5.25 -14.73
CA ALA A 472 15.42 4.32 -13.95
C ALA A 472 14.52 3.63 -12.94
N VAL A 473 14.73 2.33 -12.77
CA VAL A 473 14.24 1.58 -11.63
C VAL A 473 15.41 1.20 -10.75
N GLN A 474 15.23 1.33 -9.44
CA GLN A 474 16.28 1.08 -8.47
C GLN A 474 15.78 0.18 -7.36
N ASN A 475 16.63 -0.77 -7.01
CA ASN A 475 16.51 -1.63 -5.85
C ASN A 475 15.15 -2.33 -5.64
N ILE A 476 14.56 -2.86 -6.71
CA ILE A 476 13.33 -3.66 -6.61
C ILE A 476 13.69 -5.07 -6.14
N CYS A 477 13.01 -5.56 -5.11
CA CYS A 477 12.97 -6.99 -4.77
C CYS A 477 11.82 -7.65 -5.55
N TRP A 478 12.15 -8.44 -6.57
CA TRP A 478 11.17 -9.24 -7.29
C TRP A 478 10.98 -10.58 -6.57
N LEU A 479 9.76 -10.82 -6.10
CA LEU A 479 9.39 -12.03 -5.36
C LEU A 479 8.90 -13.16 -6.28
N THR A 480 8.59 -12.85 -7.53
CA THR A 480 8.20 -13.82 -8.55
C THR A 480 9.00 -13.61 -9.84
N ASP A 481 9.10 -14.64 -10.67
CA ASP A 481 9.65 -14.57 -12.04
C ASP A 481 8.76 -15.36 -13.02
N LEU A 482 7.49 -14.96 -13.10
CA LEU A 482 6.45 -15.52 -13.93
C LEU A 482 6.79 -15.39 -15.42
N LYS A 483 6.38 -16.41 -16.20
CA LYS A 483 6.59 -16.52 -17.65
C LYS A 483 5.26 -16.78 -18.36
N GLY A 484 5.25 -16.61 -19.68
CA GLY A 484 4.08 -16.94 -20.51
C GLY A 484 2.91 -16.00 -20.26
N ASP A 485 1.75 -16.56 -19.91
CA ASP A 485 0.53 -15.81 -19.58
C ASP A 485 0.27 -15.70 -18.06
N ALA A 486 1.20 -16.17 -17.22
CA ALA A 486 1.07 -16.04 -15.78
C ALA A 486 1.24 -14.58 -15.33
N ASN A 487 0.37 -14.10 -14.43
CA ASN A 487 0.34 -12.73 -13.95
C ASN A 487 -0.04 -12.68 -12.47
N VAL A 488 0.63 -11.79 -11.74
CA VAL A 488 0.18 -11.28 -10.44
C VAL A 488 -0.89 -10.22 -10.67
N SER A 489 -2.01 -10.31 -9.96
CA SER A 489 -3.05 -9.28 -9.94
C SER A 489 -3.77 -9.23 -8.60
N ARG A 490 -4.49 -8.14 -8.34
CA ARG A 490 -5.22 -7.87 -7.10
C ARG A 490 -4.34 -7.93 -5.87
N LEU A 491 -3.09 -7.50 -6.05
CA LEU A 491 -2.10 -7.46 -4.99
C LEU A 491 -2.59 -6.55 -3.86
N LYS A 492 -2.36 -6.97 -2.62
CA LYS A 492 -2.63 -6.25 -1.39
C LYS A 492 -1.40 -6.30 -0.50
N ALA A 493 -1.12 -5.22 0.21
CA ALA A 493 -0.10 -5.17 1.24
C ALA A 493 -0.70 -4.69 2.56
N CYS A 494 -0.38 -5.36 3.66
CA CYS A 494 -0.81 -4.99 5.01
C CYS A 494 0.35 -5.11 5.99
N ALA A 495 0.59 -4.08 6.80
CA ALA A 495 1.57 -4.15 7.88
C ALA A 495 1.06 -5.06 9.01
N MET A 496 1.88 -6.02 9.44
CA MET A 496 1.50 -6.97 10.49
C MET A 496 2.75 -7.46 11.23
N GLY A 497 2.81 -7.24 12.55
CA GLY A 497 3.86 -7.81 13.41
C GLY A 497 5.28 -7.36 13.06
N GLY A 498 5.47 -6.14 12.54
CA GLY A 498 6.79 -5.64 12.10
C GLY A 498 7.24 -6.15 10.72
N GLN A 499 6.38 -6.92 10.05
CA GLN A 499 6.53 -7.37 8.67
C GLN A 499 5.39 -6.79 7.81
N VAL A 500 5.44 -7.06 6.52
CA VAL A 500 4.30 -6.81 5.62
C VAL A 500 3.82 -8.14 5.06
N LEU A 501 2.53 -8.39 5.21
CA LEU A 501 1.84 -9.47 4.54
C LEU A 501 1.39 -9.00 3.16
N LEU A 502 1.80 -9.75 2.13
CA LEU A 502 1.37 -9.60 0.76
C LEU A 502 0.33 -10.68 0.43
N LEU A 503 -0.77 -10.29 -0.20
CA LEU A 503 -1.77 -11.20 -0.77
C LEU A 503 -1.97 -10.88 -2.24
N TRP A 504 -2.07 -11.88 -3.11
CA TRP A 504 -2.37 -11.64 -4.52
C TRP A 504 -3.09 -12.83 -5.15
N GLU A 505 -3.74 -12.58 -6.28
CA GLU A 505 -4.22 -13.63 -7.15
C GLU A 505 -3.17 -13.93 -8.22
N LEU A 506 -2.90 -15.22 -8.43
CA LEU A 506 -2.20 -15.71 -9.60
C LEU A 506 -3.23 -15.94 -10.72
N TRP A 507 -2.92 -15.44 -11.91
CA TRP A 507 -3.77 -15.53 -13.08
C TRP A 507 -2.99 -16.09 -14.27
N GLY A 508 -3.59 -16.99 -15.02
CA GLY A 508 -3.34 -17.14 -16.45
C GLY A 508 -4.43 -16.37 -17.19
N ARG A 509 -4.85 -16.84 -18.37
CA ARG A 509 -6.06 -16.32 -19.04
C ARG A 509 -7.31 -16.30 -18.15
N SER A 510 -7.35 -17.14 -17.12
CA SER A 510 -8.32 -17.15 -16.04
C SER A 510 -7.62 -17.13 -14.69
N TYR A 511 -8.38 -16.82 -13.64
CA TYR A 511 -7.94 -16.95 -12.26
C TYR A 511 -7.42 -18.38 -12.00
N VAL A 512 -6.29 -18.50 -11.30
CA VAL A 512 -5.64 -19.77 -10.97
C VAL A 512 -5.76 -20.05 -9.47
N THR A 513 -5.21 -19.18 -8.63
CA THR A 513 -5.23 -19.35 -7.18
C THR A 513 -4.95 -18.04 -6.47
N THR A 514 -5.14 -17.99 -5.15
CA THR A 514 -4.72 -16.88 -4.29
C THR A 514 -3.51 -17.29 -3.46
N CYS A 515 -2.52 -16.41 -3.41
CA CYS A 515 -1.26 -16.64 -2.73
C CYS A 515 -1.03 -15.60 -1.63
N ALA A 516 -0.17 -15.95 -0.68
CA ALA A 516 0.30 -15.08 0.39
C ALA A 516 1.82 -15.22 0.61
N GLN A 517 2.46 -14.13 1.03
CA GLN A 517 3.88 -14.11 1.40
C GLN A 517 4.12 -12.98 2.38
N CYS A 518 4.86 -13.25 3.46
CA CYS A 518 5.37 -12.18 4.33
C CYS A 518 6.71 -11.66 3.80
N VAL A 519 6.95 -10.37 3.98
CA VAL A 519 8.24 -9.72 3.71
C VAL A 519 8.73 -8.92 4.90
N ASP A 520 10.04 -8.82 5.05
CA ASP A 520 10.70 -8.05 6.10
C ASP A 520 10.78 -6.55 5.74
N GLU A 521 11.43 -5.76 6.59
CA GLU A 521 11.59 -4.31 6.37
C GLU A 521 12.37 -3.95 5.10
N LYS A 522 13.16 -4.88 4.54
CA LYS A 522 13.92 -4.72 3.28
C LYS A 522 13.14 -5.19 2.07
N GLY A 523 11.93 -5.71 2.27
CA GLY A 523 11.11 -6.30 1.23
C GLY A 523 11.57 -7.71 0.84
N GLU A 524 12.48 -8.33 1.60
CA GLU A 524 12.90 -9.71 1.37
C GLU A 524 11.83 -10.68 1.90
N ALA A 525 11.59 -11.78 1.18
CA ALA A 525 10.62 -12.80 1.60
C ALA A 525 10.99 -13.42 2.95
N VAL A 526 10.01 -13.53 3.84
CA VAL A 526 10.09 -14.24 5.11
C VAL A 526 9.24 -15.50 5.04
N GLY A 527 9.91 -16.66 5.05
CA GLY A 527 9.27 -17.96 4.86
C GLY A 527 8.89 -18.24 3.41
N GLU A 528 8.25 -19.38 3.19
CA GLU A 528 7.80 -19.80 1.86
C GLU A 528 6.49 -19.13 1.46
N GLN A 529 6.27 -19.04 0.15
CA GLN A 529 5.00 -18.58 -0.40
C GLN A 529 3.91 -19.60 -0.08
N ILE A 530 2.76 -19.11 0.39
CA ILE A 530 1.63 -19.94 0.78
C ILE A 530 0.57 -19.87 -0.31
N ASN A 531 0.12 -21.03 -0.78
CA ASN A 531 -1.04 -21.15 -1.67
C ASN A 531 -2.32 -21.27 -0.82
N LEU A 532 -3.13 -20.22 -0.83
CA LEU A 532 -4.38 -20.17 -0.06
C LEU A 532 -5.55 -20.86 -0.78
N GLY A 533 -5.36 -21.23 -2.05
CA GLY A 533 -6.33 -21.96 -2.86
C GLY A 533 -7.21 -21.07 -3.75
N THR A 534 -8.17 -21.72 -4.41
CA THR A 534 -9.05 -21.16 -5.44
C THR A 534 -10.34 -20.53 -4.90
N ARG A 535 -10.67 -20.81 -3.63
CA ARG A 535 -11.91 -20.35 -2.98
C ARG A 535 -11.83 -18.98 -2.33
N ILE A 536 -10.63 -18.40 -2.27
CA ILE A 536 -10.43 -17.03 -1.79
C ILE A 536 -10.23 -16.16 -3.01
N ARG A 537 -11.16 -15.23 -3.23
CA ARG A 537 -11.00 -14.19 -4.23
C ARG A 537 -10.68 -12.89 -3.52
N LEU A 538 -9.90 -12.06 -4.18
CA LEU A 538 -9.59 -10.72 -3.72
C LEU A 538 -10.46 -9.77 -4.51
N SER A 539 -11.17 -8.89 -3.81
CA SER A 539 -11.78 -7.73 -4.45
C SER A 539 -10.68 -6.87 -5.07
N ARG A 540 -11.02 -6.20 -6.17
CA ARG A 540 -10.02 -5.45 -6.91
C ARG A 540 -9.35 -4.40 -6.02
N ARG A 541 -10.11 -3.69 -5.18
CA ARG A 541 -9.61 -2.53 -4.41
C ARG A 541 -10.14 -2.43 -2.97
N SER A 542 -10.70 -3.47 -2.36
CA SER A 542 -10.83 -3.46 -0.89
C SER A 542 -9.46 -3.69 -0.29
N ASP A 543 -9.07 -2.80 0.61
CA ASP A 543 -7.82 -2.93 1.35
C ASP A 543 -8.04 -3.93 2.49
N PRO A 544 -7.14 -4.89 2.70
CA PRO A 544 -7.25 -5.78 3.84
C PRO A 544 -6.96 -5.00 5.13
N VAL A 545 -7.59 -5.42 6.23
CA VAL A 545 -7.30 -4.86 7.55
C VAL A 545 -6.74 -5.95 8.45
N ALA A 546 -5.66 -5.64 9.17
CA ALA A 546 -5.15 -6.51 10.22
C ALA A 546 -5.93 -6.27 11.53
N THR A 547 -6.32 -7.33 12.20
CA THR A 547 -6.97 -7.26 13.51
C THR A 547 -5.94 -7.12 14.63
N ALA A 548 -6.41 -6.71 15.81
CA ALA A 548 -5.59 -6.72 17.02
C ALA A 548 -5.04 -8.12 17.38
N LEU A 549 -5.74 -9.17 16.95
CA LEU A 549 -5.34 -10.57 17.14
C LEU A 549 -4.34 -11.06 16.08
N GLY A 550 -3.98 -10.22 15.10
CA GLY A 550 -3.08 -10.59 14.02
C GLY A 550 -3.72 -11.46 12.94
N ASP A 551 -5.05 -11.44 12.86
CA ASP A 551 -5.78 -11.97 11.70
C ASP A 551 -5.82 -10.91 10.60
N LEU A 552 -5.88 -11.34 9.34
CA LEU A 552 -6.13 -10.45 8.22
C LEU A 552 -7.56 -10.63 7.71
N ILE A 553 -8.25 -9.52 7.45
CA ILE A 553 -9.63 -9.51 7.00
C ILE A 553 -9.74 -8.93 5.60
N VAL A 554 -10.45 -9.67 4.74
CA VAL A 554 -10.81 -9.25 3.38
C VAL A 554 -12.33 -9.32 3.22
N ALA A 555 -12.94 -8.23 2.75
CA ALA A 555 -14.36 -8.15 2.46
C ALA A 555 -14.62 -8.19 0.95
N GLN A 556 -15.67 -8.91 0.53
CA GLN A 556 -16.08 -8.99 -0.87
C GLN A 556 -17.58 -9.25 -1.01
N ARG A 557 -18.11 -8.97 -2.21
CA ARG A 557 -19.46 -9.39 -2.61
C ARG A 557 -19.44 -10.87 -2.96
N GLN A 558 -20.54 -11.57 -2.67
CA GLN A 558 -20.81 -12.89 -3.20
C GLN A 558 -22.23 -13.00 -3.75
N GLU A 559 -22.35 -13.57 -4.94
CA GLU A 559 -23.66 -13.98 -5.46
C GLU A 559 -24.06 -15.32 -4.84
N SER A 560 -25.32 -15.41 -4.42
CA SER A 560 -25.94 -16.66 -3.97
C SER A 560 -27.35 -16.79 -4.54
N GLU A 561 -27.93 -17.98 -4.46
CA GLU A 561 -29.33 -18.20 -4.84
C GLU A 561 -30.31 -17.39 -3.96
N GLU A 562 -29.89 -17.04 -2.74
CA GLU A 562 -30.66 -16.24 -1.77
C GLU A 562 -30.45 -14.73 -1.96
N GLY A 563 -29.70 -14.33 -2.99
CA GLY A 563 -29.38 -12.94 -3.32
C GLY A 563 -27.94 -12.55 -2.99
N PRO A 564 -27.62 -11.25 -3.10
CA PRO A 564 -26.27 -10.73 -2.84
C PRO A 564 -25.94 -10.80 -1.35
N GLN A 565 -24.74 -11.30 -1.04
CA GLN A 565 -24.24 -11.46 0.31
C GLN A 565 -22.93 -10.68 0.52
N LEU A 566 -22.70 -10.24 1.75
CA LEU A 566 -21.40 -9.76 2.19
C LEU A 566 -20.58 -10.97 2.65
N GLN A 567 -19.45 -11.22 2.00
CA GLN A 567 -18.52 -12.27 2.40
C GLN A 567 -17.30 -11.66 3.11
N ILE A 568 -16.97 -12.19 4.28
CA ILE A 568 -15.75 -11.85 5.03
C ILE A 568 -14.83 -13.07 5.04
N THR A 569 -13.58 -12.88 4.62
CA THR A 569 -12.52 -13.89 4.75
C THR A 569 -11.56 -13.44 5.85
N VAL A 570 -11.34 -14.30 6.83
CA VAL A 570 -10.40 -14.13 7.93
C VAL A 570 -9.25 -15.10 7.73
N LEU A 571 -8.03 -14.58 7.61
CA LEU A 571 -6.78 -15.35 7.49
C LEU A 571 -6.02 -15.26 8.81
N SER A 572 -5.88 -16.38 9.49
CA SER A 572 -5.11 -16.48 10.73
C SER A 572 -3.74 -17.07 10.41
N THR A 573 -2.67 -16.29 10.64
CA THR A 573 -1.32 -16.58 10.09
C THR A 573 -0.37 -17.24 11.09
N GLY A 574 -0.79 -17.46 12.34
CA GLY A 574 0.07 -17.95 13.42
C GLY A 574 1.21 -16.98 13.82
N LEU A 575 1.40 -15.86 13.12
CA LEU A 575 2.44 -14.88 13.43
C LEU A 575 2.18 -14.17 14.76
N ALA A 576 0.91 -14.07 15.17
CA ALA A 576 0.54 -13.49 16.45
C ALA A 576 0.99 -14.32 17.66
N SER A 577 0.98 -15.67 17.57
CA SER A 577 1.37 -16.55 18.69
C SER A 577 2.89 -16.59 18.90
N LYS A 578 3.68 -16.52 17.81
CA LYS A 578 5.16 -16.47 17.91
C LYS A 578 5.65 -15.16 18.54
N ALA A 579 4.99 -14.05 18.26
CA ALA A 579 5.33 -12.75 18.86
C ALA A 579 5.01 -12.67 20.36
N THR A 580 4.05 -13.46 20.86
CA THR A 580 3.77 -13.58 22.30
C THR A 580 4.76 -14.53 22.98
N GLU A 581 5.12 -15.65 22.35
CA GLU A 581 6.07 -16.64 22.93
C GLU A 581 7.49 -16.09 23.10
N GLU A 582 8.03 -15.32 22.14
CA GLU A 582 9.35 -14.67 22.30
C GLU A 582 9.33 -13.51 23.30
N GLY A 583 8.15 -13.06 23.72
CA GLY A 583 7.99 -11.99 24.69
C GLY A 583 7.77 -12.50 26.12
N ASP A 584 7.22 -13.69 26.33
CA ASP A 584 6.70 -14.18 27.61
C ASP A 584 7.79 -14.86 28.49
N GLU A 585 8.98 -14.25 28.62
CA GLU A 585 9.76 -14.46 29.85
C GLU A 585 9.04 -13.72 30.98
N GLU A 586 8.26 -14.45 31.76
CA GLU A 586 7.63 -13.99 32.99
C GLU A 586 8.75 -13.63 34.00
N VAL A 587 9.10 -12.35 34.07
CA VAL A 587 10.06 -11.85 35.08
C VAL A 587 9.39 -11.98 36.45
N THR A 588 9.84 -12.92 37.27
CA THR A 588 9.24 -13.13 38.58
C THR A 588 9.60 -11.99 39.55
N PRO A 589 8.78 -11.71 40.58
CA PRO A 589 9.12 -10.75 41.62
C PRO A 589 10.48 -11.03 42.30
N GLU A 590 10.91 -12.30 42.39
CA GLU A 590 12.24 -12.65 42.90
C GLU A 590 13.36 -12.14 41.98
N GLU A 591 13.19 -12.18 40.66
CA GLU A 591 14.21 -11.71 39.70
C GLU A 591 14.38 -10.18 39.72
N LEU A 592 13.31 -9.44 39.97
CA LEU A 592 13.35 -7.98 40.18
C LEU A 592 14.06 -7.58 41.48
N SER A 593 14.04 -8.45 42.50
CA SER A 593 14.69 -8.21 43.79
C SER A 593 16.21 -8.46 43.78
N ALA A 594 16.74 -9.13 42.75
CA ALA A 594 18.11 -9.65 42.72
C ALA A 594 19.21 -8.65 42.28
N GLY A 595 18.90 -7.36 42.07
CA GLY A 595 19.92 -6.31 41.96
C GLY A 595 20.83 -6.37 40.72
N GLY A 596 20.27 -6.61 39.53
CA GLY A 596 21.00 -6.55 38.25
C GLY A 596 20.49 -5.46 37.30
N LYS A 597 21.40 -4.75 36.61
CA LYS A 597 21.03 -3.81 35.52
C LYS A 597 20.51 -4.60 34.31
N ARG A 598 19.21 -4.57 34.03
CA ARG A 598 18.62 -5.07 32.78
C ARG A 598 18.01 -3.93 31.96
N LYS A 599 18.23 -3.96 30.64
CA LYS A 599 17.52 -3.14 29.66
C LYS A 599 16.40 -3.98 29.05
N PHE A 600 15.17 -3.54 29.16
CA PHE A 600 14.02 -4.20 28.54
C PHE A 600 13.61 -3.42 27.29
N LYS A 601 13.36 -4.13 26.18
CA LYS A 601 12.86 -3.55 24.93
C LYS A 601 11.47 -4.13 24.70
N PHE A 602 10.42 -3.33 24.91
CA PHE A 602 9.05 -3.78 24.78
C PHE A 602 8.52 -3.47 23.37
N SER A 603 8.00 -4.47 22.66
CA SER A 603 7.47 -4.33 21.29
C SER A 603 5.93 -4.24 21.22
N ARG A 604 5.20 -4.47 22.33
CA ARG A 604 3.74 -4.28 22.42
C ARG A 604 3.34 -3.71 23.80
N MET A 605 2.72 -2.53 23.82
CA MET A 605 2.54 -1.72 25.04
C MET A 605 1.29 -2.05 25.89
N THR A 606 0.20 -2.59 25.34
CA THR A 606 -1.11 -2.45 26.02
C THR A 606 -1.32 -3.36 27.24
N LEU A 607 -0.88 -4.64 27.18
CA LEU A 607 -1.14 -5.62 28.24
C LEU A 607 -0.11 -5.59 29.38
N ARG A 608 1.15 -5.25 29.09
CA ARG A 608 2.24 -5.30 30.07
C ARG A 608 2.42 -4.02 30.88
N LEU A 609 2.00 -2.87 30.34
CA LEU A 609 1.99 -1.63 31.09
C LEU A 609 1.00 -1.70 32.26
N LYS A 610 -0.10 -2.45 32.14
CA LYS A 610 -1.07 -2.64 33.21
C LYS A 610 -0.46 -3.33 34.43
N ALA A 611 0.36 -4.36 34.22
CA ALA A 611 1.09 -5.05 35.30
C ALA A 611 2.15 -4.15 35.95
N VAL A 612 2.88 -3.36 35.15
CA VAL A 612 3.83 -2.36 35.67
C VAL A 612 3.11 -1.25 36.44
N LEU A 613 1.92 -0.83 35.99
CA LEU A 613 1.08 0.17 36.66
C LEU A 613 0.47 -0.36 37.95
N GLU A 614 0.06 -1.62 38.00
CA GLU A 614 -0.43 -2.29 39.21
C GLU A 614 0.71 -2.44 40.24
N TYR A 615 1.89 -2.90 39.81
CA TYR A 615 3.08 -2.94 40.67
C TYR A 615 3.47 -1.54 41.21
N CYS A 616 3.45 -0.51 40.37
CA CYS A 616 3.73 0.86 40.81
C CYS A 616 2.65 1.44 41.73
N ARG A 617 1.36 1.09 41.53
CA ARG A 617 0.25 1.45 42.44
C ARG A 617 0.42 0.78 43.80
N GLU A 618 0.81 -0.48 43.83
CA GLU A 618 1.06 -1.23 45.07
C GLU A 618 2.31 -0.72 45.80
N ALA A 619 3.40 -0.45 45.06
CA ALA A 619 4.67 0.02 45.64
C ALA A 619 4.63 1.47 46.15
N ASN A 620 3.72 2.31 45.65
CA ASN A 620 3.61 3.73 46.01
C ASN A 620 2.30 4.12 46.71
N ALA A 621 1.61 3.17 47.34
CA ALA A 621 0.39 3.43 48.12
C ALA A 621 0.65 4.46 49.24
N GLY A 622 0.44 5.76 48.94
CA GLY A 622 0.67 6.87 49.85
C GLY A 622 1.09 8.21 49.23
N LYS A 623 1.50 8.29 47.95
CA LYS A 623 1.83 9.56 47.28
C LYS A 623 1.14 9.65 45.90
N ASN A 624 0.09 10.48 45.82
CA ASN A 624 -0.77 10.59 44.62
C ASN A 624 -0.31 11.65 43.60
N THR A 625 0.80 12.34 43.85
CA THR A 625 1.29 13.42 42.99
C THR A 625 2.79 13.29 42.74
N TRP A 626 3.22 13.71 41.55
CA TRP A 626 4.60 13.76 41.12
C TRP A 626 4.98 15.21 40.80
N GLN A 627 6.16 15.65 41.25
CA GLN A 627 6.70 16.96 40.91
C GLN A 627 7.50 16.86 39.60
N SER A 628 6.89 17.33 38.51
CA SER A 628 7.59 17.52 37.25
C SER A 628 8.44 18.79 37.30
N GLY A 629 9.70 18.68 36.90
CA GLY A 629 10.58 19.85 36.73
C GLY A 629 10.10 20.84 35.64
N THR A 630 9.12 20.46 34.81
CA THR A 630 8.59 21.27 33.70
C THR A 630 7.07 21.48 33.71
N LEU A 631 6.30 20.61 34.39
CA LEU A 631 4.82 20.66 34.40
C LEU A 631 4.21 21.00 35.78
N GLY A 632 5.03 21.19 36.82
CA GLY A 632 4.53 21.34 38.19
C GLY A 632 4.06 20.00 38.78
N GLU A 633 3.21 20.05 39.81
CA GLU A 633 2.60 18.86 40.40
C GLU A 633 1.56 18.28 39.45
N VAL A 634 1.78 17.05 38.96
CA VAL A 634 0.83 16.32 38.12
C VAL A 634 0.50 14.99 38.78
N THR A 635 -0.73 14.53 38.61
CA THR A 635 -1.12 13.19 39.06
C THR A 635 -0.51 12.13 38.15
N TRP A 636 -0.32 10.91 38.68
CA TRP A 636 0.18 9.79 37.90
C TRP A 636 -0.71 9.47 36.67
N GLU A 637 -2.01 9.71 36.81
CA GLU A 637 -3.00 9.46 35.77
C GLU A 637 -2.86 10.45 34.60
N GLU A 638 -2.60 11.73 34.89
CA GLU A 638 -2.32 12.77 33.88
C GLU A 638 -1.00 12.53 33.15
N ALA A 639 0.06 12.14 33.86
CA ALA A 639 1.35 11.81 33.25
C ALA A 639 1.24 10.59 32.32
N CYS A 640 0.45 9.58 32.69
CA CYS A 640 0.19 8.42 31.85
C CYS A 640 -0.64 8.78 30.62
N GLN A 641 -1.71 9.56 30.76
CA GLN A 641 -2.51 10.03 29.62
C GLN A 641 -1.65 10.81 28.61
N HIS A 642 -0.72 11.61 29.10
CA HIS A 642 0.22 12.35 28.25
C HIS A 642 1.24 11.44 27.54
N ALA A 643 1.65 10.34 28.17
CA ALA A 643 2.53 9.34 27.54
C ALA A 643 1.78 8.46 26.51
N PHE A 644 0.53 8.07 26.81
CA PHE A 644 -0.35 7.31 25.92
C PHE A 644 -0.71 8.09 24.65
N ALA A 645 -0.86 9.41 24.73
CA ALA A 645 -1.16 10.26 23.57
C ALA A 645 0.00 10.38 22.56
N HIS A 646 1.20 9.90 22.88
CA HIS A 646 2.41 10.19 22.11
C HIS A 646 3.27 8.98 21.71
N GLU A 647 2.80 7.73 21.86
CA GLU A 647 3.51 6.49 21.43
C GLU A 647 5.03 6.46 21.72
N ASN A 648 5.46 7.02 22.85
CA ASN A 648 6.89 7.19 23.13
C ASN A 648 7.51 5.94 23.75
N PHE A 649 8.76 5.68 23.38
CA PHE A 649 9.65 4.74 24.09
C PHE A 649 9.85 5.21 25.53
N VAL A 650 9.44 4.39 26.50
CA VAL A 650 9.71 4.62 27.91
C VAL A 650 10.98 3.87 28.30
N ASP A 651 12.10 4.59 28.47
CA ASP A 651 13.28 4.03 29.13
C ASP A 651 13.02 4.01 30.65
N VAL A 652 12.86 2.81 31.20
CA VAL A 652 12.86 2.58 32.65
C VAL A 652 14.26 2.19 33.07
N ILE A 653 14.97 3.08 33.78
CA ILE A 653 16.32 2.83 34.29
C ILE A 653 16.25 2.57 35.79
N PHE A 654 16.64 1.35 36.21
CA PHE A 654 16.88 1.03 37.61
C PHE A 654 18.33 1.37 37.97
N ASP A 655 18.52 2.31 38.88
CA ASP A 655 19.85 2.74 39.37
C ASP A 655 20.06 2.27 40.82
N PRO A 656 20.81 1.17 41.04
CA PRO A 656 20.98 0.58 42.37
C PRO A 656 21.86 1.40 43.31
N ASP A 657 22.63 2.37 42.81
CA ASP A 657 23.68 3.04 43.59
C ASP A 657 23.19 4.35 44.25
N GLY A 658 21.92 4.74 44.07
CA GLY A 658 21.34 6.01 44.52
C GLY A 658 20.34 5.94 45.69
N PHE A 659 20.15 4.79 46.34
CA PHE A 659 19.04 4.60 47.29
C PHE A 659 19.38 4.97 48.74
N THR A 660 18.63 5.92 49.32
CA THR A 660 18.34 5.94 50.77
C THR A 660 16.98 5.27 51.02
N LYS A 661 16.84 4.65 52.19
CA LYS A 661 15.79 3.69 52.59
C LYS A 661 14.32 4.16 52.56
N GLU A 662 14.01 5.38 52.09
CA GLU A 662 12.69 6.00 52.34
C GLU A 662 11.81 6.29 51.11
N ALA A 663 12.26 6.05 49.87
CA ALA A 663 11.36 6.02 48.71
C ALA A 663 12.05 5.45 47.45
N PRO A 664 11.47 4.46 46.76
CA PRO A 664 11.93 4.09 45.43
C PRO A 664 11.51 5.19 44.43
N MET A 665 12.48 5.83 43.77
CA MET A 665 12.17 6.70 42.62
C MET A 665 12.37 5.95 41.31
N LEU A 666 11.27 5.75 40.59
CA LEU A 666 11.26 5.37 39.20
C LEU A 666 11.74 6.57 38.35
N LYS A 667 12.89 6.46 37.68
CA LYS A 667 13.28 7.44 36.65
C LYS A 667 12.66 7.03 35.32
N VAL A 668 11.55 7.66 34.99
CA VAL A 668 10.92 7.59 33.68
C VAL A 668 11.44 8.76 32.85
N ARG A 669 12.17 8.48 31.76
CA ARG A 669 12.65 9.54 30.86
C ARG A 669 11.58 9.77 29.79
N LEU A 670 10.69 10.73 30.02
CA LEU A 670 9.71 11.18 29.02
C LEU A 670 10.31 12.35 28.22
N PRO A 671 10.26 12.35 26.88
CA PRO A 671 10.55 13.55 26.11
C PRO A 671 9.42 14.57 26.33
N VAL A 672 9.73 15.69 26.98
CA VAL A 672 8.78 16.80 27.18
C VAL A 672 9.07 17.89 26.15
N TYR A 673 8.05 18.30 25.39
CA TYR A 673 8.11 19.46 24.50
C TYR A 673 7.23 20.59 25.06
N LEU A 674 7.83 21.78 25.19
CA LEU A 674 7.14 23.00 25.63
C LEU A 674 6.16 23.48 24.56
N LYS A 675 4.96 23.87 24.99
CA LYS A 675 3.94 24.51 24.16
C LYS A 675 4.08 26.02 24.30
N GLY A 676 4.58 26.69 23.26
CA GLY A 676 4.39 28.13 23.04
C GLY A 676 5.58 29.06 23.34
N ASP A 677 6.00 29.75 22.28
CA ASP A 677 6.65 31.06 22.19
C ASP A 677 7.18 31.70 23.48
N THR A 678 8.50 31.61 23.69
CA THR A 678 9.29 32.76 24.13
C THR A 678 10.77 32.52 23.86
N MET A 679 11.37 33.40 23.04
CA MET A 679 12.82 33.47 22.86
C MET A 679 13.48 33.99 24.14
N LEU A 680 14.41 33.23 24.70
CA LEU A 680 15.54 33.76 25.47
C LEU A 680 16.76 32.86 25.18
N GLY A 681 17.75 33.39 24.46
CA GLY A 681 19.09 32.80 24.38
C GLY A 681 20.00 33.36 25.48
N PRO A 682 21.32 33.12 25.42
CA PRO A 682 22.03 31.98 24.82
C PRO A 682 22.09 30.75 25.75
#